data_AF-A0A7S3Q2Z0-F1
#
_entry.id   AF-A0A7S3Q2Z0-F1
#
_cell.length_a   1.000
_cell.length_b   1.000
_cell.length_c   1.000
_cell.angle_alpha   90.00
_cell.angle_beta   90.00
_cell.angle_gamma   90.00
#
_symmetry.space_group_name_H-M   'P 1'
#
loop_
_entity.id
_entity.type
_entity.pdbx_description
1 polymer ?
#
loop_
_entity_poly.entity_id
_entity_poly.type
_entity_poly.pdbx_seq_one_letter_code
_entity_poly.pdbx_strand_id
1 'polypeptide(L)'
;ERKISLIPLQWQMSVQDECECFESSVKNYLKRQKKRLEKKHGSLPSEYNILCQQALSIRSHSTHVLSQLWTKRQSLAHAINAFEIICKECIAISDAKNAAGGASALCSLLQDVLKHIFIQYIHIRDGFVLLTSGECRHNGDATIAKKKGKFRSHLNTPQKRKDGYTLLFSSKCGYSGYGWDEFQNEEVGIRRRLLDTLRRCCIYPRDMNEGEQQKFREGDAASRAREKIWDVLLESGGQLFESAFDTHENEVKELHKKLERIRTKFMSNMEKILPAGGRLVMNTEDKFERLELKNANGIGFAAICIQRQGDAFKGADKSGALPSGAGKDEWLKLMRLPGRLANDVNTSRARGPKRNYVDNEKSRSDGSKKKRITIVDSEDGEEDSDESVDEGVNDSINCLKVKVTKAPADDKLSSSSLSNIKEKFGTSVGELQRAREDLLEEEKATANAAYVDEIGELLQSSRQQDITMQVTNETAALKDVIYDEEENSHMLRSICKRTKNQNDDEAWDARESLRSSLMSLGSYYLELNGLLHANPKYSLIKKANSCFKESLKVVKNLESRMEHERENISSSDSDFKFRQRALLLVRGRANTNIGKASFEESEFLTRNGKLCTAEGISKLKTAVKYLDNAEIIARILRARAVSDSSSDQDTDLHKVNASDLECLTCRFQGYALLRLAKEGDCIKSAKKSCGIEDDDGDSDDESLTDNPLLQGDPDVAAAKLGLILEQYSGACGLVNIVSSLFNTPLRNTDKNSDNSDDKLLILLAEAYDRARKISQVLEMLSLKDGIDHLNIKELVLQNEVTPSHDILSAKDIAMKRLKERKCGENRRLSSMVIDQRNPVLLRNDLFRNGAVMPRNEPSERVVLDNHNILISSGAQPQGMKRNSKKLSDDAFDNFGLHTNAGDDGVGDEESANKVEYRKWGDEIFEELGIPINQYPSCEPKKP
;
A
#
# COMPACT_ATOMS: atom_id res chain seq x y z
N GLU A 1 -9.41 -25.33 -9.08
CA GLU A 1 -9.13 -24.07 -9.84
C GLU A 1 -9.92 -22.82 -9.37
N ARG A 2 -10.56 -22.81 -8.19
CA ARG A 2 -11.10 -21.57 -7.59
C ARG A 2 -10.53 -21.36 -6.19
N LYS A 3 -9.40 -20.66 -6.10
CA LYS A 3 -8.99 -19.90 -4.90
C LYS A 3 -8.55 -18.53 -5.41
N ILE A 4 -9.47 -17.58 -5.39
CA ILE A 4 -9.12 -16.16 -5.44
C ILE A 4 -8.45 -15.88 -4.10
N SER A 5 -7.23 -15.38 -4.16
CA SER A 5 -6.46 -14.86 -3.03
C SER A 5 -7.29 -13.80 -2.29
N LEU A 6 -7.94 -14.20 -1.20
CA LEU A 6 -8.41 -13.27 -0.19
C LEU A 6 -7.16 -12.73 0.52
N ILE A 7 -6.79 -11.50 0.19
CA ILE A 7 -5.87 -10.69 0.99
C ILE A 7 -6.49 -10.62 2.40
N PRO A 8 -5.73 -10.84 3.49
CA PRO A 8 -6.29 -10.79 4.84
C PRO A 8 -6.90 -9.40 5.07
N LEU A 9 -8.20 -9.36 5.40
CA LEU A 9 -8.91 -8.19 5.89
C LEU A 9 -8.33 -7.81 7.27
N GLN A 10 -7.16 -7.18 7.27
CA GLN A 10 -6.74 -6.34 8.38
C GLN A 10 -7.77 -5.20 8.46
N TRP A 11 -8.60 -5.22 9.51
CA TRP A 11 -9.54 -4.18 9.94
C TRP A 11 -9.72 -3.01 8.96
N GLN A 12 -10.28 -3.27 7.78
CA GLN A 12 -10.71 -2.19 6.90
C GLN A 12 -11.94 -1.60 7.58
N MET A 13 -11.72 -0.50 8.31
CA MET A 13 -12.81 0.37 8.72
C MET A 13 -13.67 0.60 7.48
N SER A 14 -14.97 0.43 7.64
CA SER A 14 -15.86 0.63 6.51
C SER A 14 -15.84 2.11 6.13
N VAL A 15 -16.04 2.44 4.85
CA VAL A 15 -16.22 3.84 4.42
C VAL A 15 -17.33 4.54 5.20
N GLN A 16 -18.27 3.77 5.75
CA GLN A 16 -19.31 4.26 6.64
C GLN A 16 -18.73 4.79 7.95
N ASP A 17 -17.81 4.05 8.59
CA ASP A 17 -17.13 4.48 9.82
C ASP A 17 -16.32 5.77 9.59
N GLU A 18 -15.59 5.84 8.48
CA GLU A 18 -14.81 7.04 8.08
C GLU A 18 -15.72 8.26 7.88
N CYS A 19 -16.88 8.06 7.22
CA CYS A 19 -17.89 9.09 7.05
C CYS A 19 -18.48 9.52 8.40
N GLU A 20 -18.80 8.59 9.30
CA GLU A 20 -19.37 8.88 10.62
C GLU A 20 -18.41 9.65 11.53
N CYS A 21 -17.12 9.30 11.48
CA CYS A 21 -16.06 10.06 12.15
C CYS A 21 -16.03 11.51 11.66
N PHE A 22 -15.97 11.72 10.33
CA PHE A 22 -15.98 13.07 9.76
C PHE A 22 -17.26 13.85 10.09
N GLU A 23 -18.42 13.20 10.02
CA GLU A 23 -19.68 13.82 10.39
C GLU A 23 -19.68 14.29 11.84
N SER A 24 -19.13 13.47 12.73
CA SER A 24 -18.99 13.78 14.15
C SER A 24 -18.03 14.94 14.37
N SER A 25 -16.88 14.99 13.68
CA SER A 25 -15.92 16.09 13.74
C SER A 25 -16.57 17.42 13.35
N VAL A 26 -17.31 17.46 12.24
CA VAL A 26 -18.01 18.68 11.78
C VAL A 26 -19.10 19.10 12.76
N LYS A 27 -19.92 18.17 13.27
CA LYS A 27 -20.95 18.46 14.28
C LYS A 27 -20.35 18.99 15.57
N ASN A 28 -19.26 18.39 16.04
CA ASN A 28 -18.55 18.81 17.24
C ASN A 28 -17.94 20.20 17.07
N TYR A 29 -17.38 20.49 15.90
CA TYR A 29 -16.88 21.81 15.56
C TYR A 29 -17.98 22.88 15.65
N LEU A 30 -19.12 22.66 14.98
CA LEU A 30 -20.26 23.57 15.03
C LEU A 30 -20.82 23.73 16.46
N LYS A 31 -20.90 22.65 17.24
CA LYS A 31 -21.32 22.71 18.65
C LYS A 31 -20.38 23.57 19.50
N ARG A 32 -19.06 23.50 19.26
CA ARG A 32 -18.06 24.35 19.94
C ARG A 32 -18.23 25.81 19.54
N GLN A 33 -18.43 26.11 18.25
CA GLN A 33 -18.64 27.49 17.79
C GLN A 33 -19.95 28.09 18.33
N LYS A 34 -21.04 27.32 18.34
CA LYS A 34 -22.32 27.71 18.94
C LYS A 34 -22.15 28.19 20.38
N LYS A 35 -21.53 27.36 21.23
CA LYS A 35 -21.25 27.69 22.64
C LYS A 35 -20.40 28.94 22.80
N ARG A 36 -19.40 29.13 21.93
CA ARG A 36 -18.55 30.32 21.96
C ARG A 36 -19.35 31.58 21.58
N LEU A 37 -20.24 31.50 20.59
CA LEU A 37 -21.06 32.63 20.13
C LEU A 37 -22.10 33.02 21.19
N GLU A 38 -22.79 32.05 21.77
CA GLU A 38 -23.73 32.28 22.89
C GLU A 38 -23.03 32.96 24.06
N LYS A 39 -21.82 32.49 24.43
CA LYS A 39 -21.01 33.11 25.48
C LYS A 39 -20.60 34.55 25.15
N LYS A 40 -20.38 34.88 23.86
CA LYS A 40 -19.91 36.20 23.43
C LYS A 40 -21.04 37.21 23.26
N HIS A 41 -22.18 36.79 22.72
CA HIS A 41 -23.28 37.67 22.30
C HIS A 41 -24.55 37.55 23.17
N GLY A 42 -24.60 36.61 24.11
CA GLY A 42 -25.79 36.32 24.92
C GLY A 42 -26.91 35.59 24.15
N SER A 43 -26.95 35.74 22.83
CA SER A 43 -27.83 35.01 21.92
C SER A 43 -27.10 34.67 20.60
N LEU A 44 -27.64 33.73 19.83
CA LEU A 44 -27.08 33.34 18.53
C LEU A 44 -27.51 34.33 17.43
N PRO A 45 -26.58 34.75 16.56
CA PRO A 45 -26.95 35.49 15.35
C PRO A 45 -27.97 34.70 14.51
N SER A 46 -28.95 35.38 13.93
CA SER A 46 -30.00 34.76 13.10
C SER A 46 -29.43 33.96 11.92
N GLU A 47 -28.34 34.46 11.31
CA GLU A 47 -27.64 33.81 10.19
C GLU A 47 -26.91 32.51 10.59
N TYR A 48 -26.58 32.32 11.87
CA TYR A 48 -25.80 31.17 12.31
C TYR A 48 -26.50 29.85 12.01
N ASN A 49 -27.82 29.78 12.23
CA ASN A 49 -28.60 28.58 11.95
C ASN A 49 -28.59 28.24 10.46
N ILE A 50 -28.65 29.25 9.58
CA ILE A 50 -28.59 29.08 8.12
C ILE A 50 -27.22 28.52 7.73
N LEU A 51 -26.13 29.12 8.24
CA LEU A 51 -24.76 28.68 7.96
C LEU A 51 -24.49 27.26 8.50
N CYS A 52 -25.04 26.91 9.67
CA CYS A 52 -24.96 25.55 10.20
C CYS A 52 -25.67 24.54 9.29
N GLN A 53 -26.88 24.85 8.83
CA GLN A 53 -27.61 23.96 7.91
C GLN A 53 -26.87 23.83 6.58
N GLN A 54 -26.30 24.92 6.07
CA GLN A 54 -25.45 24.90 4.88
C GLN A 54 -24.22 24.02 5.08
N ALA A 55 -23.49 24.16 6.21
CA ALA A 55 -22.32 23.35 6.50
C ALA A 55 -22.67 21.85 6.63
N LEU A 56 -23.80 21.52 7.27
CA LEU A 56 -24.28 20.14 7.41
C LEU A 56 -24.67 19.54 6.05
N SER A 57 -25.28 20.34 5.17
CA SER A 57 -25.60 19.96 3.80
C SER A 57 -24.34 19.69 2.97
N ILE A 58 -23.35 20.59 3.02
CA ILE A 58 -22.06 20.42 2.32
C ILE A 58 -21.32 19.20 2.86
N ARG A 59 -21.30 18.99 4.18
CA ARG A 59 -20.74 17.78 4.80
C ARG A 59 -21.44 16.50 4.29
N SER A 60 -22.77 16.50 4.19
CA SER A 60 -23.49 15.37 3.59
C SER A 60 -23.18 15.17 2.10
N HIS A 61 -22.80 16.23 1.39
CA HIS A 61 -22.27 16.12 0.03
C HIS A 61 -20.89 15.44 0.06
N SER A 62 -19.99 15.83 0.98
CA SER A 62 -18.68 15.19 1.14
C SER A 62 -18.77 13.69 1.37
N THR A 63 -19.64 13.24 2.29
CA THR A 63 -19.81 11.81 2.58
C THR A 63 -20.44 11.06 1.40
N HIS A 64 -21.36 11.71 0.69
CA HIS A 64 -21.90 11.17 -0.55
C HIS A 64 -20.81 10.97 -1.62
N VAL A 65 -19.91 11.95 -1.80
CA VAL A 65 -18.82 11.84 -2.76
C VAL A 65 -17.90 10.68 -2.41
N LEU A 66 -17.46 10.55 -1.16
CA LEU A 66 -16.57 9.45 -0.75
C LEU A 66 -17.24 8.08 -0.99
N SER A 67 -18.52 7.93 -0.62
CA SER A 67 -19.29 6.70 -0.84
C SER A 67 -19.45 6.35 -2.33
N GLN A 68 -19.72 7.35 -3.19
CA GLN A 68 -19.78 7.13 -4.64
C GLN A 68 -18.40 6.76 -5.20
N LEU A 69 -17.35 7.47 -4.81
CA LEU A 69 -15.98 7.18 -5.25
C LEU A 69 -15.57 5.76 -4.89
N TRP A 70 -15.87 5.29 -3.68
CA TRP A 70 -15.64 3.90 -3.27
C TRP A 70 -16.40 2.91 -4.16
N THR A 71 -17.71 3.08 -4.29
CA THR A 71 -18.58 2.17 -5.05
C THR A 71 -18.17 2.08 -6.52
N LYS A 72 -17.86 3.23 -7.13
CA LYS A 72 -17.45 3.34 -8.54
C LYS A 72 -16.03 2.80 -8.74
N ARG A 73 -15.12 2.97 -7.78
CA ARG A 73 -13.77 2.38 -7.82
C ARG A 73 -13.82 0.85 -7.80
N GLN A 74 -14.69 0.25 -6.98
CA GLN A 74 -14.90 -1.20 -6.99
C GLN A 74 -15.46 -1.69 -8.34
N SER A 75 -16.45 -0.97 -8.90
CA SER A 75 -16.97 -1.27 -10.24
C SER A 75 -15.88 -1.18 -11.31
N LEU A 76 -15.03 -0.15 -11.26
CA LEU A 76 -13.88 0.00 -12.18
C LEU A 76 -12.87 -1.15 -12.04
N ALA A 77 -12.55 -1.57 -10.82
CA ALA A 77 -11.68 -2.73 -10.58
C ALA A 77 -12.27 -4.01 -11.19
N HIS A 78 -13.59 -4.23 -11.06
CA HIS A 78 -14.28 -5.34 -11.71
C HIS A 78 -14.27 -5.23 -13.24
N ALA A 79 -14.47 -4.03 -13.80
CA ALA A 79 -14.41 -3.76 -15.23
C ALA A 79 -13.03 -4.12 -15.81
N ILE A 80 -11.94 -3.68 -15.16
CA ILE A 80 -10.57 -3.97 -15.59
C ILE A 80 -10.27 -5.48 -15.56
N ASN A 81 -10.76 -6.18 -14.53
CA ASN A 81 -10.63 -7.63 -14.44
C ASN A 81 -11.43 -8.38 -15.53
N ALA A 82 -12.64 -7.91 -15.84
CA ALA A 82 -13.45 -8.45 -16.93
C ALA A 82 -12.78 -8.21 -18.30
N PHE A 83 -12.25 -7.01 -18.50
CA PHE A 83 -11.52 -6.63 -19.70
C PHE A 83 -10.27 -7.49 -19.93
N GLU A 84 -9.50 -7.79 -18.87
CA GLU A 84 -8.36 -8.71 -18.99
C GLU A 84 -8.78 -10.10 -19.51
N ILE A 85 -9.92 -10.62 -19.04
CA ILE A 85 -10.46 -11.91 -19.50
C ILE A 85 -10.83 -11.84 -20.97
N ILE A 86 -11.52 -10.78 -21.38
CA ILE A 86 -11.95 -10.59 -22.77
C ILE A 86 -10.76 -10.43 -23.71
N CYS A 87 -9.71 -9.71 -23.29
CA CYS A 87 -8.45 -9.64 -24.01
C CYS A 87 -7.87 -11.03 -24.25
N LYS A 88 -7.84 -11.90 -23.23
CA LYS A 88 -7.34 -13.28 -23.35
C LYS A 88 -8.20 -14.11 -24.31
N GLU A 89 -9.52 -13.99 -24.23
CA GLU A 89 -10.43 -14.69 -25.14
C GLU A 89 -10.25 -14.21 -26.59
N CYS A 90 -10.14 -12.90 -26.82
CA CYS A 90 -9.91 -12.31 -28.14
C CYS A 90 -8.59 -12.78 -28.78
N ILE A 91 -7.51 -12.84 -27.98
CA ILE A 91 -6.21 -13.36 -28.42
C ILE A 91 -6.36 -14.83 -28.84
N ALA A 92 -7.00 -15.66 -28.01
CA ALA A 92 -7.17 -17.08 -28.30
C ALA A 92 -7.99 -17.34 -29.58
N ILE A 93 -9.06 -16.57 -29.84
CA ILE A 93 -9.83 -16.68 -31.09
C ILE A 93 -8.97 -16.27 -32.29
N SER A 94 -8.21 -15.18 -32.16
CA SER A 94 -7.35 -14.65 -33.22
C SER A 94 -6.25 -15.65 -33.57
N ASP A 95 -5.62 -16.26 -32.57
CA ASP A 95 -4.62 -17.33 -32.72
C ASP A 95 -5.21 -18.56 -33.42
N ALA A 96 -6.38 -19.03 -32.97
CA ALA A 96 -7.05 -20.19 -33.56
C ALA A 96 -7.43 -19.94 -35.02
N LYS A 97 -7.87 -18.72 -35.36
CA LYS A 97 -8.21 -18.34 -36.73
C LYS A 97 -6.97 -18.22 -37.61
N ASN A 98 -5.88 -17.69 -37.07
CA ASN A 98 -4.60 -17.59 -37.78
C ASN A 98 -4.07 -18.98 -38.14
N ALA A 99 -4.12 -19.93 -37.18
CA ALA A 99 -3.71 -21.31 -37.39
C ALA A 99 -4.57 -22.05 -38.45
N ALA A 100 -5.83 -21.65 -38.64
CA ALA A 100 -6.73 -22.28 -39.60
C ALA A 100 -6.46 -21.90 -41.08
N GLY A 101 -5.55 -20.96 -41.36
CA GLY A 101 -5.09 -20.65 -42.72
C GLY A 101 -6.14 -19.96 -43.60
N GLY A 102 -6.37 -18.66 -43.38
CA GLY A 102 -7.27 -17.86 -44.22
C GLY A 102 -7.13 -16.35 -43.98
N ALA A 103 -6.26 -15.68 -44.75
CA ALA A 103 -5.89 -14.28 -44.54
C ALA A 103 -7.09 -13.32 -44.54
N SER A 104 -8.04 -13.45 -45.49
CA SER A 104 -9.22 -12.58 -45.56
C SER A 104 -10.17 -12.76 -44.37
N ALA A 105 -10.35 -13.99 -43.89
CA ALA A 105 -11.22 -14.25 -42.75
C ALA A 105 -10.57 -13.77 -41.44
N LEU A 106 -9.25 -13.91 -41.32
CA LEU A 106 -8.47 -13.35 -40.22
C LEU A 106 -8.52 -11.82 -40.21
N CYS A 107 -8.43 -11.16 -41.37
CA CYS A 107 -8.54 -9.69 -41.46
C CYS A 107 -9.85 -9.17 -40.89
N SER A 108 -10.98 -9.75 -41.30
CA SER A 108 -12.31 -9.35 -40.82
C SER A 108 -12.44 -9.60 -39.31
N LEU A 109 -11.98 -10.76 -38.84
CA LEU A 109 -12.00 -11.10 -37.41
C LEU A 109 -11.17 -10.11 -36.60
N LEU A 110 -9.94 -9.82 -37.02
CA LEU A 110 -9.04 -8.91 -36.35
C LEU A 110 -9.60 -7.50 -36.29
N GLN A 111 -10.24 -7.03 -37.36
CA GLN A 111 -10.91 -5.74 -37.37
C GLN A 111 -12.02 -5.67 -36.31
N ASP A 112 -12.86 -6.70 -36.21
CA ASP A 112 -13.94 -6.78 -35.23
C ASP A 112 -13.40 -6.86 -33.78
N VAL A 113 -12.36 -7.68 -33.56
CA VAL A 113 -11.67 -7.81 -32.27
C VAL A 113 -11.05 -6.49 -31.84
N LEU A 114 -10.27 -5.85 -32.71
CA LEU A 114 -9.60 -4.58 -32.41
C LEU A 114 -10.61 -3.47 -32.13
N LYS A 115 -11.72 -3.42 -32.90
CA LYS A 115 -12.82 -2.48 -32.66
C LYS A 115 -13.47 -2.72 -31.30
N HIS A 116 -13.81 -3.96 -30.96
CA HIS A 116 -14.41 -4.31 -29.67
C HIS A 116 -13.50 -3.94 -28.51
N ILE A 117 -12.23 -4.37 -28.55
CA ILE A 117 -11.26 -4.09 -27.48
C ILE A 117 -11.03 -2.59 -27.33
N PHE A 118 -10.94 -1.84 -28.43
CA PHE A 118 -10.83 -0.38 -28.37
C PHE A 118 -12.04 0.26 -27.70
N ILE A 119 -13.27 -0.15 -28.05
CA ILE A 119 -14.50 0.36 -27.41
C ILE A 119 -14.46 0.11 -25.89
N GLN A 120 -14.15 -1.13 -25.47
CA GLN A 120 -14.15 -1.48 -24.06
C GLN A 120 -13.04 -0.76 -23.28
N TYR A 121 -11.85 -0.63 -23.87
CA TYR A 121 -10.75 0.13 -23.28
C TYR A 121 -11.14 1.60 -23.07
N ILE A 122 -11.77 2.22 -24.06
CA ILE A 122 -12.25 3.60 -23.98
C ILE A 122 -13.35 3.77 -22.93
N HIS A 123 -14.29 2.83 -22.83
CA HIS A 123 -15.33 2.84 -21.79
C HIS A 123 -14.70 2.85 -20.39
N ILE A 124 -13.74 1.95 -20.13
CA ILE A 124 -13.04 1.90 -18.84
C ILE A 124 -12.28 3.20 -18.58
N ARG A 125 -11.66 3.78 -19.61
CA ARG A 125 -10.97 5.08 -19.52
C ARG A 125 -11.91 6.22 -19.15
N ASP A 126 -13.11 6.27 -19.73
CA ASP A 126 -14.13 7.24 -19.33
C ASP A 126 -14.57 7.02 -17.88
N GLY A 127 -14.53 5.79 -17.37
CA GLY A 127 -14.69 5.48 -15.95
C GLY A 127 -13.63 6.14 -15.05
N PHE A 128 -12.36 6.18 -15.48
CA PHE A 128 -11.33 6.96 -14.78
C PHE A 128 -11.66 8.44 -14.76
N VAL A 129 -12.08 9.00 -15.88
CA VAL A 129 -12.44 10.42 -15.98
C VAL A 129 -13.62 10.77 -15.08
N LEU A 130 -14.62 9.89 -15.00
CA LEU A 130 -15.76 10.04 -14.09
C LEU A 130 -15.33 10.02 -12.61
N LEU A 131 -14.36 9.19 -12.23
CA LEU A 131 -13.84 9.15 -10.86
C LEU A 131 -12.99 10.37 -10.50
N THR A 132 -12.13 10.82 -11.41
CA THR A 132 -11.22 11.94 -11.14
C THR A 132 -11.95 13.27 -11.25
N SER A 133 -12.48 13.59 -12.42
CA SER A 133 -13.08 14.91 -12.70
C SER A 133 -14.57 15.01 -12.38
N GLY A 134 -15.27 13.87 -12.26
CA GLY A 134 -16.73 13.86 -12.21
C GLY A 134 -17.42 14.15 -13.55
N GLU A 135 -16.66 14.31 -14.65
CA GLU A 135 -17.23 14.58 -15.98
C GLU A 135 -18.07 13.39 -16.47
N CYS A 136 -19.33 13.66 -16.84
CA CYS A 136 -20.21 12.64 -17.41
C CYS A 136 -19.96 12.48 -18.91
N ARG A 137 -19.26 11.43 -19.33
CA ARG A 137 -19.08 11.14 -20.76
C ARG A 137 -20.20 10.29 -21.36
N HIS A 138 -20.84 9.46 -20.55
CA HIS A 138 -21.95 8.62 -20.98
C HIS A 138 -23.31 9.25 -20.65
N ASN A 139 -24.32 8.99 -21.50
CA ASN A 139 -25.69 9.49 -21.28
C ASN A 139 -26.30 8.93 -19.99
N GLY A 140 -25.97 7.68 -19.62
CA GLY A 140 -26.37 7.09 -18.35
C GLY A 140 -25.90 7.91 -17.15
N ASP A 141 -24.63 8.31 -17.11
CA ASP A 141 -24.07 9.12 -16.02
C ASP A 141 -24.75 10.50 -15.95
N ALA A 142 -24.90 11.16 -17.10
CA ALA A 142 -25.57 12.47 -17.17
C ALA A 142 -27.05 12.38 -16.73
N THR A 143 -27.73 11.28 -17.07
CA THR A 143 -29.12 11.04 -16.66
C THR A 143 -29.22 10.77 -15.16
N ILE A 144 -28.30 9.96 -14.61
CA ILE A 144 -28.22 9.70 -13.18
C ILE A 144 -27.94 11.00 -12.42
N ALA A 145 -27.00 11.81 -12.89
CA ALA A 145 -26.66 13.12 -12.31
C ALA A 145 -27.89 14.05 -12.28
N LYS A 146 -28.65 14.10 -13.38
CA LYS A 146 -29.87 14.90 -13.48
C LYS A 146 -31.03 14.37 -12.62
N LYS A 147 -31.26 13.06 -12.60
CA LYS A 147 -32.42 12.43 -11.92
C LYS A 147 -32.21 12.24 -10.42
N LYS A 148 -31.01 11.88 -9.98
CA LYS A 148 -30.69 11.53 -8.59
C LYS A 148 -29.96 12.64 -7.82
N GLY A 149 -29.75 13.80 -8.44
CA GLY A 149 -28.91 14.88 -7.91
C GLY A 149 -29.48 15.57 -6.67
N LYS A 150 -29.49 14.88 -5.51
CA LYS A 150 -29.56 15.51 -4.20
C LYS A 150 -28.46 16.57 -4.06
N PHE A 151 -27.32 16.34 -4.72
CA PHE A 151 -26.21 17.25 -4.80
C PHE A 151 -25.90 17.58 -6.26
N ARG A 152 -25.94 18.86 -6.61
CA ARG A 152 -25.52 19.35 -7.93
C ARG A 152 -24.03 19.67 -7.91
N SER A 153 -23.33 19.36 -9.00
CA SER A 153 -21.94 19.74 -9.17
C SER A 153 -21.78 21.25 -9.31
N HIS A 154 -20.76 21.79 -8.65
CA HIS A 154 -20.35 23.19 -8.78
C HIS A 154 -19.21 23.40 -9.78
N LEU A 155 -18.72 22.34 -10.43
CA LEU A 155 -17.71 22.41 -11.48
C LEU A 155 -18.25 22.94 -12.82
N ASN A 156 -19.57 23.14 -12.95
CA ASN A 156 -20.20 23.69 -14.15
C ASN A 156 -19.89 25.17 -14.40
N THR A 157 -19.34 25.88 -13.41
CA THR A 157 -18.92 27.27 -13.59
C THR A 157 -17.69 27.29 -14.50
N PRO A 158 -17.70 28.02 -15.64
CA PRO A 158 -16.55 28.07 -16.54
C PRO A 158 -15.36 28.68 -15.82
N GLN A 159 -14.47 27.82 -15.33
CA GLN A 159 -13.23 28.22 -14.68
C GLN A 159 -12.16 28.39 -15.74
N LYS A 160 -11.35 29.44 -15.62
CA LYS A 160 -10.10 29.54 -16.39
C LYS A 160 -9.02 28.81 -15.59
N ARG A 161 -8.16 28.05 -16.27
CA ARG A 161 -6.94 27.50 -15.66
C ARG A 161 -6.07 28.66 -15.13
N LYS A 162 -5.05 28.33 -14.33
CA LYS A 162 -4.06 29.29 -13.79
C LYS A 162 -3.38 30.14 -14.87
N ASP A 163 -3.43 29.70 -16.13
CA ASP A 163 -2.91 30.41 -17.29
C ASP A 163 -3.78 31.61 -17.73
N GLY A 164 -5.02 31.75 -17.22
CA GLY A 164 -5.92 32.87 -17.49
C GLY A 164 -6.62 32.84 -18.85
N TYR A 165 -6.30 31.88 -19.72
CA TYR A 165 -6.86 31.79 -21.08
C TYR A 165 -7.53 30.44 -21.38
N THR A 166 -7.09 29.34 -20.76
CA THR A 166 -7.67 28.02 -21.01
C THR A 166 -8.89 27.84 -20.12
N LEU A 167 -10.09 27.83 -20.69
CA LEU A 167 -11.28 27.40 -19.95
C LEU A 167 -11.15 25.90 -19.62
N LEU A 168 -11.30 25.55 -18.35
CA LEU A 168 -11.61 24.19 -17.92
C LEU A 168 -12.83 23.72 -18.71
N PHE A 169 -12.73 22.53 -19.28
CA PHE A 169 -13.68 22.00 -20.26
C PHE A 169 -15.10 22.11 -19.71
N SER A 170 -15.95 22.96 -20.28
CA SER A 170 -17.38 22.93 -19.94
C SER A 170 -17.96 21.68 -20.58
N SER A 171 -18.14 20.60 -19.81
CA SER A 171 -18.76 19.41 -20.37
C SER A 171 -20.21 19.71 -20.72
N LYS A 172 -20.57 19.59 -22.01
CA LYS A 172 -21.97 19.70 -22.47
C LYS A 172 -22.87 18.64 -21.81
N CYS A 173 -22.27 17.56 -21.34
CA CYS A 173 -22.95 16.46 -20.67
C CYS A 173 -23.10 16.68 -19.15
N GLY A 174 -22.42 17.71 -18.60
CA GLY A 174 -22.43 18.05 -17.19
C GLY A 174 -21.50 17.18 -16.35
N TYR A 175 -21.54 17.45 -15.05
CA TYR A 175 -20.79 16.72 -14.04
C TYR A 175 -21.73 15.93 -13.14
N SER A 176 -21.25 14.80 -12.65
CA SER A 176 -22.04 13.83 -11.89
C SER A 176 -22.44 14.32 -10.49
N GLY A 177 -21.75 15.34 -9.98
CA GLY A 177 -21.86 15.78 -8.59
C GLY A 177 -21.03 14.92 -7.63
N TYR A 178 -20.21 14.01 -8.16
CA TYR A 178 -19.20 13.27 -7.42
C TYR A 178 -17.93 13.13 -8.26
N GLY A 179 -16.77 13.12 -7.61
CA GLY A 179 -15.49 13.09 -8.28
C GLY A 179 -14.42 13.55 -7.30
N TRP A 180 -13.18 13.15 -7.56
CA TRP A 180 -12.04 13.65 -6.79
C TRP A 180 -11.97 15.19 -6.84
N ASP A 181 -12.08 15.75 -8.04
CA ASP A 181 -12.04 17.20 -8.27
C ASP A 181 -13.25 17.92 -7.66
N GLU A 182 -14.42 17.26 -7.59
CA GLU A 182 -15.58 17.83 -6.91
C GLU A 182 -15.29 18.06 -5.42
N PHE A 183 -14.44 17.24 -4.80
CA PHE A 183 -14.00 17.43 -3.42
C PHE A 183 -12.82 18.40 -3.29
N GLN A 184 -11.74 18.19 -4.06
CA GLN A 184 -10.44 18.86 -3.88
C GLN A 184 -10.26 20.18 -4.65
N ASN A 185 -11.14 20.54 -5.60
CA ASN A 185 -10.95 21.76 -6.39
C ASN A 185 -10.78 23.00 -5.48
N GLU A 186 -9.67 23.73 -5.66
CA GLU A 186 -9.24 24.82 -4.77
C GLU A 186 -10.23 26.00 -4.73
N GLU A 187 -11.03 26.16 -5.78
CA GLU A 187 -11.94 27.29 -5.97
C GLU A 187 -13.39 26.93 -5.59
N VAL A 188 -13.92 25.83 -6.12
CA VAL A 188 -15.35 25.44 -5.98
C VAL A 188 -15.55 24.08 -5.33
N GLY A 189 -14.47 23.39 -4.95
CA GLY A 189 -14.53 22.06 -4.36
C GLY A 189 -15.31 22.02 -3.03
N ILE A 190 -15.86 20.86 -2.71
CA ILE A 190 -16.65 20.65 -1.48
C ILE A 190 -15.82 20.96 -0.24
N ARG A 191 -14.53 20.54 -0.18
CA ARG A 191 -13.64 20.86 0.95
C ARG A 191 -13.56 22.37 1.16
N ARG A 192 -13.32 23.10 0.06
CA ARG A 192 -13.21 24.55 0.09
C ARG A 192 -14.50 25.21 0.56
N ARG A 193 -15.64 24.83 -0.01
CA ARG A 193 -16.96 25.37 0.35
C ARG A 193 -17.32 25.07 1.81
N LEU A 194 -17.01 23.88 2.30
CA LEU A 194 -17.23 23.51 3.69
C LEU A 194 -16.40 24.39 4.61
N LEU A 195 -15.09 24.51 4.34
CA LEU A 195 -14.18 25.32 5.15
C LEU A 195 -14.57 26.80 5.15
N ASP A 196 -14.98 27.36 4.01
CA ASP A 196 -15.47 28.74 3.97
C ASP A 196 -16.80 28.92 4.75
N THR A 197 -17.70 27.93 4.72
CA THR A 197 -18.94 27.96 5.50
C THR A 197 -18.65 27.85 7.00
N LEU A 198 -17.79 26.90 7.41
CA LEU A 198 -17.37 26.73 8.81
C LEU A 198 -16.62 27.96 9.34
N ARG A 199 -15.80 28.59 8.49
CA ARG A 199 -15.12 29.85 8.81
C ARG A 199 -16.11 30.97 9.11
N ARG A 200 -17.22 31.07 8.37
CA ARG A 200 -18.30 32.04 8.64
C ARG A 200 -19.06 31.74 9.93
N CYS A 201 -19.07 30.48 10.38
CA CYS A 201 -19.59 30.10 11.70
C CYS A 201 -18.64 30.47 12.86
N CYS A 202 -17.42 30.93 12.59
CA CYS A 202 -16.43 31.23 13.62
C CYS A 202 -16.53 32.66 14.15
N ILE A 203 -16.10 32.83 15.40
CA ILE A 203 -15.93 34.15 16.00
C ILE A 203 -14.68 34.83 15.42
N TYR A 204 -14.88 35.98 14.76
CA TYR A 204 -13.77 36.86 14.41
C TYR A 204 -13.09 37.44 15.67
N PRO A 205 -11.75 37.58 15.68
CA PRO A 205 -11.02 38.29 16.74
C PRO A 205 -11.63 39.67 16.98
N ARG A 206 -11.69 40.07 18.25
CA ARG A 206 -12.53 41.18 18.78
C ARG A 206 -12.16 42.56 18.22
N ASP A 207 -10.98 42.70 17.62
CA ASP A 207 -10.38 44.00 17.30
C ASP A 207 -10.28 44.27 15.78
N MET A 208 -10.84 43.39 14.94
CA MET A 208 -10.79 43.61 13.48
C MET A 208 -11.82 44.66 13.04
N ASN A 209 -11.31 45.80 12.56
CA ASN A 209 -12.08 46.82 11.85
C ASN A 209 -12.66 46.25 10.52
N GLU A 210 -13.67 46.91 9.93
CA GLU A 210 -14.35 46.40 8.71
C GLU A 210 -13.38 46.13 7.56
N GLY A 211 -12.31 46.92 7.42
CA GLY A 211 -11.25 46.70 6.44
C GLY A 211 -10.43 45.44 6.69
N GLU A 212 -10.13 45.10 7.94
CA GLU A 212 -9.47 43.84 8.31
C GLU A 212 -10.40 42.64 8.15
N GLN A 213 -11.70 42.80 8.38
CA GLN A 213 -12.68 41.76 8.07
C GLN A 213 -12.74 41.48 6.57
N GLN A 214 -12.67 42.51 5.72
CA GLN A 214 -12.56 42.36 4.27
C GLN A 214 -11.27 41.63 3.86
N LYS A 215 -10.11 42.06 4.40
CA LYS A 215 -8.82 41.39 4.15
C LYS A 215 -8.77 39.96 4.68
N PHE A 216 -9.51 39.65 5.73
CA PHE A 216 -9.60 38.29 6.25
C PHE A 216 -10.52 37.42 5.40
N ARG A 217 -11.49 38.01 4.69
CA ARG A 217 -12.39 37.28 3.77
C ARG A 217 -11.64 36.75 2.54
N GLU A 218 -10.59 37.45 2.10
CA GLU A 218 -9.85 37.17 0.87
C GLU A 218 -8.35 36.88 1.11
N GLY A 219 -7.67 36.30 0.11
CA GLY A 219 -6.21 36.08 0.14
C GLY A 219 -5.68 35.06 1.16
N ASP A 220 -4.40 35.21 1.52
CA ASP A 220 -3.63 34.23 2.31
C ASP A 220 -4.13 34.04 3.75
N ALA A 221 -4.72 35.10 4.33
CA ALA A 221 -5.30 35.02 5.67
C ALA A 221 -6.50 34.07 5.70
N ALA A 222 -7.36 34.16 4.68
CA ALA A 222 -8.48 33.24 4.50
C ALA A 222 -7.98 31.79 4.31
N SER A 223 -6.88 31.60 3.58
CA SER A 223 -6.29 30.27 3.36
C SER A 223 -5.77 29.65 4.65
N ARG A 224 -4.96 30.39 5.41
CA ARG A 224 -4.47 29.94 6.71
C ARG A 224 -5.58 29.65 7.70
N ALA A 225 -6.68 30.42 7.67
CA ALA A 225 -7.84 30.15 8.50
C ALA A 225 -8.53 28.83 8.10
N ARG A 226 -8.67 28.55 6.80
CA ARG A 226 -9.25 27.29 6.32
C ARG A 226 -8.41 26.08 6.72
N GLU A 227 -7.09 26.14 6.55
CA GLU A 227 -6.22 25.03 6.96
C GLU A 227 -6.31 24.79 8.47
N LYS A 228 -6.29 25.83 9.30
CA LYS A 228 -6.49 25.67 10.76
C LYS A 228 -7.82 25.03 11.12
N ILE A 229 -8.89 25.31 10.37
CA ILE A 229 -10.19 24.67 10.59
C ILE A 229 -10.12 23.21 10.18
N TRP A 230 -9.46 22.91 9.05
CA TRP A 230 -9.23 21.55 8.58
C TRP A 230 -8.44 20.74 9.60
N ASP A 231 -7.31 21.25 10.09
CA ASP A 231 -6.48 20.61 11.14
C ASP A 231 -7.32 20.24 12.37
N VAL A 232 -8.17 21.15 12.85
CA VAL A 232 -9.06 20.89 13.99
C VAL A 232 -10.09 19.79 13.69
N LEU A 233 -10.58 19.69 12.45
CA LEU A 233 -11.45 18.60 12.04
C LEU A 233 -10.69 17.27 12.03
N LEU A 234 -9.46 17.26 11.50
CA LEU A 234 -8.60 16.07 11.46
C LEU A 234 -8.29 15.55 12.87
N GLU A 235 -7.83 16.43 13.77
CA GLU A 235 -7.57 16.15 15.19
C GLU A 235 -8.82 15.61 15.93
N SER A 236 -10.02 15.95 15.45
CA SER A 236 -11.28 15.52 16.04
C SER A 236 -11.84 14.25 15.40
N GLY A 237 -11.01 13.46 14.70
CA GLY A 237 -11.38 12.20 14.04
C GLY A 237 -11.55 12.29 12.52
N GLY A 238 -11.41 13.48 11.92
CA GLY A 238 -11.51 13.67 10.47
C GLY A 238 -10.34 13.09 9.68
N GLN A 239 -9.24 12.71 10.34
CA GLN A 239 -8.05 12.13 9.70
C GLN A 239 -8.36 10.87 8.88
N LEU A 240 -9.30 10.04 9.35
CA LEU A 240 -9.69 8.82 8.66
C LEU A 240 -10.36 9.13 7.31
N PHE A 241 -11.09 10.23 7.25
CA PHE A 241 -11.78 10.66 6.04
C PHE A 241 -10.81 11.23 4.99
N GLU A 242 -9.76 11.94 5.41
CA GLU A 242 -8.69 12.36 4.49
C GLU A 242 -7.88 11.15 4.00
N SER A 243 -7.52 10.24 4.89
CA SER A 243 -6.86 8.97 4.56
C SER A 243 -7.67 8.13 3.53
N ALA A 244 -9.00 8.14 3.62
CA ALA A 244 -9.87 7.46 2.66
C ALA A 244 -9.77 8.04 1.24
N PHE A 245 -9.60 9.36 1.14
CA PHE A 245 -9.36 10.06 -0.12
C PHE A 245 -7.96 9.74 -0.66
N ASP A 246 -6.91 9.76 0.18
CA ASP A 246 -5.56 9.37 -0.24
C ASP A 246 -5.52 7.91 -0.74
N THR A 247 -6.21 7.02 -0.03
CA THR A 247 -6.40 5.62 -0.43
C THR A 247 -7.11 5.52 -1.79
N HIS A 248 -8.13 6.36 -2.01
CA HIS A 248 -8.81 6.43 -3.30
C HIS A 248 -7.88 6.84 -4.44
N GLU A 249 -7.09 7.91 -4.25
CA GLU A 249 -6.14 8.37 -5.26
C GLU A 249 -5.13 7.28 -5.62
N ASN A 250 -4.55 6.64 -4.61
CA ASN A 250 -3.56 5.58 -4.79
C ASN A 250 -4.14 4.34 -5.49
N GLU A 251 -5.32 3.87 -5.07
CA GLU A 251 -5.97 2.74 -5.73
C GLU A 251 -6.33 3.06 -7.19
N VAL A 252 -6.81 4.27 -7.48
CA VAL A 252 -7.09 4.68 -8.87
C VAL A 252 -5.80 4.71 -9.71
N LYS A 253 -4.67 5.20 -9.17
CA LYS A 253 -3.37 5.13 -9.85
C LYS A 253 -2.94 3.69 -10.14
N GLU A 254 -3.10 2.77 -9.18
CA GLU A 254 -2.77 1.36 -9.38
C GLU A 254 -3.69 0.66 -10.39
N LEU A 255 -4.99 0.96 -10.37
CA LEU A 255 -5.93 0.48 -11.38
C LEU A 255 -5.56 1.00 -12.78
N HIS A 256 -5.11 2.25 -12.89
CA HIS A 256 -4.65 2.82 -14.16
C HIS A 256 -3.41 2.09 -14.69
N LYS A 257 -2.39 1.91 -13.83
CA LYS A 257 -1.20 1.10 -14.16
C LYS A 257 -1.58 -0.32 -14.60
N LYS A 258 -2.56 -0.95 -13.93
CA LYS A 258 -3.05 -2.28 -14.31
C LYS A 258 -3.69 -2.30 -15.69
N LEU A 259 -4.55 -1.34 -16.00
CA LEU A 259 -5.17 -1.20 -17.33
C LEU A 259 -4.09 -1.04 -18.41
N GLU A 260 -3.07 -0.21 -18.17
CA GLU A 260 -1.96 0.00 -19.11
C GLU A 260 -1.09 -1.25 -19.33
N ARG A 261 -0.85 -2.04 -18.28
CA ARG A 261 -0.19 -3.36 -18.41
C ARG A 261 -1.02 -4.31 -19.27
N ILE A 262 -2.34 -4.35 -19.06
CA ILE A 262 -3.25 -5.18 -19.87
C ILE A 262 -3.24 -4.74 -21.33
N ARG A 263 -3.32 -3.43 -21.59
CA ARG A 263 -3.21 -2.84 -22.94
C ARG A 263 -1.92 -3.25 -23.62
N THR A 264 -0.78 -3.01 -22.98
CA THR A 264 0.55 -3.30 -23.54
C THR A 264 0.71 -4.79 -23.84
N LYS A 265 0.27 -5.67 -22.92
CA LYS A 265 0.29 -7.12 -23.11
C LYS A 265 -0.61 -7.57 -24.25
N PHE A 266 -1.82 -7.00 -24.35
CA PHE A 266 -2.74 -7.29 -25.45
C PHE A 266 -2.12 -6.91 -26.80
N MET A 267 -1.60 -5.68 -26.92
CA MET A 267 -0.98 -5.19 -28.16
C MET A 267 0.21 -6.06 -28.58
N SER A 268 1.13 -6.37 -27.65
CA SER A 268 2.27 -7.24 -27.93
C SER A 268 1.86 -8.65 -28.37
N ASN A 269 0.82 -9.21 -27.78
CA ASN A 269 0.31 -10.52 -28.19
C ASN A 269 -0.32 -10.46 -29.57
N MET A 270 -1.17 -9.46 -29.86
CA MET A 270 -1.79 -9.30 -31.17
C MET A 270 -0.76 -9.06 -32.28
N GLU A 271 0.32 -8.33 -32.01
CA GLU A 271 1.44 -8.14 -32.95
C GLU A 271 2.11 -9.46 -33.35
N LYS A 272 2.13 -10.47 -32.46
CA LYS A 272 2.64 -11.82 -32.79
C LYS A 272 1.70 -12.61 -33.70
N ILE A 273 0.41 -12.29 -33.68
CA ILE A 273 -0.61 -12.95 -34.52
C ILE A 273 -0.62 -12.33 -35.93
N LEU A 274 -0.30 -11.03 -36.01
CA LEU A 274 -0.24 -10.32 -37.29
C LEU A 274 0.91 -10.88 -38.17
N PRO A 275 0.72 -10.94 -39.50
CA PRO A 275 1.80 -11.34 -40.41
C PRO A 275 3.02 -10.40 -40.28
N ALA A 276 4.20 -10.92 -40.63
CA ALA A 276 5.48 -10.24 -40.46
C ALA A 276 5.44 -8.79 -40.97
N GLY A 277 5.64 -7.83 -40.05
CA GLY A 277 5.72 -6.39 -40.34
C GLY A 277 4.53 -5.54 -39.90
N GLY A 278 3.41 -6.15 -39.49
CA GLY A 278 2.28 -5.43 -38.90
C GLY A 278 2.61 -4.89 -37.49
N ARG A 279 2.32 -3.61 -37.24
CA ARG A 279 2.53 -2.99 -35.91
C ARG A 279 1.26 -2.28 -35.46
N LEU A 280 0.81 -2.55 -34.24
CA LEU A 280 -0.38 -1.92 -33.68
C LEU A 280 0.04 -0.72 -32.82
N VAL A 281 -0.60 0.42 -33.02
CA VAL A 281 -0.34 1.64 -32.24
C VAL A 281 -1.66 2.14 -31.68
N MET A 282 -1.76 2.21 -30.36
CA MET A 282 -2.89 2.81 -29.65
C MET A 282 -2.42 4.10 -28.98
N ASN A 283 -2.86 5.25 -29.47
CA ASN A 283 -2.59 6.56 -28.88
C ASN A 283 -3.81 7.02 -28.07
N THR A 284 -3.54 7.42 -26.83
CA THR A 284 -4.54 7.87 -25.86
C THR A 284 -4.23 9.28 -25.33
N GLU A 285 -3.10 9.89 -25.67
CA GLU A 285 -2.61 11.12 -25.01
C GLU A 285 -3.16 12.42 -25.62
N ASP A 286 -3.73 12.38 -26.82
CA ASP A 286 -4.20 13.57 -27.54
C ASP A 286 -5.74 13.73 -27.47
N LYS A 287 -6.28 14.83 -28.02
CA LYS A 287 -7.72 15.07 -28.27
C LYS A 287 -8.39 13.97 -29.11
N PHE A 288 -7.59 13.07 -29.68
CA PHE A 288 -8.01 11.94 -30.47
C PHE A 288 -7.47 10.66 -29.86
N GLU A 289 -8.38 9.80 -29.44
CA GLU A 289 -8.03 8.43 -29.09
C GLU A 289 -8.07 7.60 -30.36
N ARG A 290 -6.97 6.93 -30.67
CA ARG A 290 -6.77 6.30 -31.97
C ARG A 290 -6.07 4.96 -31.85
N LEU A 291 -6.60 3.96 -32.53
CA LEU A 291 -5.98 2.65 -32.74
C LEU A 291 -5.70 2.45 -34.23
N GLU A 292 -4.43 2.24 -34.57
CA GLU A 292 -3.97 2.11 -35.95
C GLU A 292 -3.16 0.82 -36.13
N LEU A 293 -3.43 0.13 -37.24
CA LEU A 293 -2.56 -0.91 -37.75
C LEU A 293 -1.60 -0.30 -38.77
N LYS A 294 -0.35 -0.05 -38.34
CA LYS A 294 0.73 0.38 -39.22
C LYS A 294 1.20 -0.78 -40.10
N ASN A 295 1.64 -0.45 -41.31
CA ASN A 295 2.07 -1.39 -42.35
C ASN A 295 1.00 -2.38 -42.84
N ALA A 296 -0.30 -2.08 -42.65
CA ALA A 296 -1.38 -2.95 -43.09
C ALA A 296 -1.25 -3.40 -44.56
N ASN A 297 -0.90 -2.47 -45.47
CA ASN A 297 -0.75 -2.78 -46.89
C ASN A 297 0.38 -3.80 -47.17
N GLY A 298 1.48 -3.73 -46.42
CA GLY A 298 2.63 -4.64 -46.58
C GLY A 298 2.32 -6.08 -46.16
N ILE A 299 1.29 -6.28 -45.34
CA ILE A 299 0.84 -7.59 -44.87
C ILE A 299 -0.45 -8.06 -45.59
N GLY A 300 -0.91 -7.34 -46.61
CA GLY A 300 -2.15 -7.65 -47.34
C GLY A 300 -3.44 -7.30 -46.60
N PHE A 301 -3.36 -6.43 -45.58
CA PHE A 301 -4.51 -5.94 -44.82
C PHE A 301 -4.95 -4.57 -45.34
N ALA A 302 -6.26 -4.31 -45.30
CA ALA A 302 -6.75 -2.94 -45.43
C ALA A 302 -6.27 -2.11 -44.23
N ALA A 303 -5.93 -0.84 -44.45
CA ALA A 303 -5.54 0.04 -43.36
C ALA A 303 -6.70 0.17 -42.35
N ILE A 304 -6.47 -0.32 -41.12
CA ILE A 304 -7.42 -0.21 -40.02
C ILE A 304 -7.03 1.01 -39.19
N CYS A 305 -7.93 1.98 -39.13
CA CYS A 305 -7.81 3.15 -38.29
C CYS A 305 -9.14 3.38 -37.56
N ILE A 306 -9.17 3.08 -36.26
CA ILE A 306 -10.31 3.32 -35.39
C ILE A 306 -10.00 4.57 -34.58
N GLN A 307 -10.88 5.57 -34.61
CA GLN A 307 -10.69 6.78 -33.84
C GLN A 307 -11.99 7.22 -33.14
N ARG A 308 -11.86 7.68 -31.90
CA ARG A 308 -12.89 8.48 -31.23
C ARG A 308 -12.55 9.96 -31.40
N GLN A 309 -13.48 10.74 -31.93
CA GLN A 309 -13.33 12.20 -31.96
C GLN A 309 -13.70 12.78 -30.60
N GLY A 310 -12.87 13.70 -30.10
CA GLY A 310 -13.01 14.29 -28.76
C GLY A 310 -14.30 15.04 -28.45
N ASP A 311 -15.22 15.25 -29.40
CA ASP A 311 -16.54 15.84 -29.10
C ASP A 311 -17.67 14.80 -29.10
N ALA A 312 -17.37 13.56 -29.50
CA ALA A 312 -18.32 12.46 -29.63
C ALA A 312 -18.29 11.54 -28.40
N PHE A 313 -18.23 12.07 -27.19
CA PHE A 313 -18.14 11.25 -25.98
C PHE A 313 -19.42 10.47 -25.65
N LYS A 314 -20.56 10.79 -26.29
CA LYS A 314 -21.87 10.20 -25.96
C LYS A 314 -21.95 8.72 -26.31
N GLY A 315 -21.48 7.88 -25.41
CA GLY A 315 -21.84 6.46 -25.39
C GLY A 315 -23.36 6.33 -25.26
N ALA A 316 -23.97 5.48 -26.08
CA ALA A 316 -25.40 5.17 -26.00
C ALA A 316 -25.76 4.32 -24.76
N ASP A 317 -24.76 3.95 -23.96
CA ASP A 317 -24.94 3.12 -22.78
C ASP A 317 -25.79 3.82 -21.72
N LYS A 318 -26.96 3.24 -21.45
CA LYS A 318 -27.92 3.70 -20.45
C LYS A 318 -27.39 3.49 -19.02
N SER A 319 -26.45 2.58 -18.82
CA SER A 319 -25.90 2.22 -17.50
C SER A 319 -24.81 3.17 -17.00
N GLY A 320 -24.25 4.01 -17.89
CA GLY A 320 -23.16 4.93 -17.59
C GLY A 320 -21.78 4.31 -17.79
N ALA A 321 -20.72 5.08 -17.52
CA ALA A 321 -19.35 4.60 -17.66
C ALA A 321 -19.01 3.54 -16.59
N LEU A 322 -19.58 3.68 -15.39
CA LEU A 322 -19.37 2.77 -14.26
C LEU A 322 -20.71 2.48 -13.58
N PRO A 323 -21.41 1.38 -13.91
CA PRO A 323 -22.66 1.05 -13.25
C PRO A 323 -22.42 0.77 -11.76
N SER A 324 -23.27 1.33 -10.90
CA SER A 324 -23.13 1.16 -9.44
C SER A 324 -23.47 -0.29 -9.05
N GLY A 325 -22.56 -0.94 -8.32
CA GLY A 325 -22.75 -2.32 -7.87
C GLY A 325 -22.47 -3.40 -8.92
N ALA A 326 -22.01 -3.01 -10.13
CA ALA A 326 -21.68 -3.99 -11.16
C ALA A 326 -20.50 -4.85 -10.75
N GLY A 327 -20.79 -6.11 -10.44
CA GLY A 327 -19.79 -7.13 -10.18
C GLY A 327 -19.07 -7.58 -11.45
N LYS A 328 -18.03 -8.39 -11.29
CA LYS A 328 -17.23 -8.93 -12.40
C LYS A 328 -18.09 -9.64 -13.47
N ASP A 329 -19.08 -10.44 -13.05
CA ASP A 329 -19.92 -11.20 -13.98
C ASP A 329 -20.89 -10.31 -14.76
N GLU A 330 -21.35 -9.21 -14.15
CA GLU A 330 -22.16 -8.22 -14.83
C GLU A 330 -21.33 -7.46 -15.86
N TRP A 331 -20.10 -7.09 -15.52
CA TRP A 331 -19.15 -6.52 -16.48
C TRP A 331 -18.81 -7.46 -17.63
N LEU A 332 -18.67 -8.76 -17.38
CA LEU A 332 -18.49 -9.75 -18.46
C LEU A 332 -19.72 -9.82 -19.39
N LYS A 333 -20.93 -9.60 -18.87
CA LYS A 333 -22.15 -9.51 -19.69
C LYS A 333 -22.21 -8.20 -20.48
N LEU A 334 -21.83 -7.07 -19.87
CA LEU A 334 -21.80 -5.76 -20.53
C LEU A 334 -20.75 -5.70 -21.65
N MET A 335 -19.58 -6.30 -21.40
CA MET A 335 -18.47 -6.35 -22.35
C MET A 335 -18.55 -7.58 -23.28
N ARG A 336 -19.70 -8.26 -23.34
CA ARG A 336 -19.89 -9.49 -24.11
C ARG A 336 -19.44 -9.30 -25.55
N LEU A 337 -18.75 -10.32 -26.07
CA LEU A 337 -18.32 -10.33 -27.46
C LEU A 337 -19.52 -10.21 -28.40
N PRO A 338 -19.45 -9.37 -29.45
CA PRO A 338 -20.44 -9.31 -30.52
C PRO A 338 -20.82 -10.70 -31.02
N GLY A 339 -22.09 -10.91 -31.39
CA GLY A 339 -22.62 -12.25 -31.69
C GLY A 339 -21.79 -13.08 -32.67
N ARG A 340 -21.19 -12.44 -33.68
CA ARG A 340 -20.24 -13.09 -34.61
C ARG A 340 -18.99 -13.63 -33.90
N LEU A 341 -18.34 -12.79 -33.08
CA LEU A 341 -17.17 -13.18 -32.28
C LEU A 341 -17.50 -14.23 -31.23
N ALA A 342 -18.67 -14.11 -30.57
CA ALA A 342 -19.13 -15.09 -29.59
C ALA A 342 -19.36 -16.48 -30.21
N ASN A 343 -19.89 -16.54 -31.45
CA ASN A 343 -20.07 -17.80 -32.16
C ASN A 343 -18.72 -18.44 -32.55
N ASP A 344 -17.73 -17.63 -32.90
CA ASP A 344 -16.36 -18.10 -33.16
C ASP A 344 -15.68 -18.66 -31.89
N VAL A 345 -15.94 -18.08 -30.71
CA VAL A 345 -15.51 -18.66 -29.41
C VAL A 345 -16.15 -20.03 -29.16
N ASN A 346 -17.46 -20.13 -29.37
CA ASN A 346 -18.19 -21.36 -29.06
C ASN A 346 -17.79 -22.50 -30.01
N THR A 347 -17.56 -22.18 -31.29
CA THR A 347 -17.10 -23.16 -32.29
C THR A 347 -15.65 -23.60 -32.06
N SER A 348 -14.76 -22.70 -31.63
CA SER A 348 -13.38 -23.06 -31.26
C SER A 348 -13.33 -23.93 -29.99
N ARG A 349 -14.15 -23.64 -28.97
CA ARG A 349 -14.26 -24.50 -27.76
C ARG A 349 -14.83 -25.88 -28.07
N ALA A 350 -15.80 -25.99 -28.97
CA ALA A 350 -16.39 -27.26 -29.37
C ALA A 350 -15.42 -28.19 -30.14
N ARG A 351 -14.30 -27.65 -30.63
CA ARG A 351 -13.26 -28.41 -31.36
C ARG A 351 -12.08 -28.84 -30.50
N GLY A 352 -12.18 -28.74 -29.17
CA GLY A 352 -11.19 -29.31 -28.26
C GLY A 352 -10.89 -30.78 -28.63
N PRO A 353 -9.62 -31.23 -28.53
CA PRO A 353 -9.24 -32.55 -28.99
C PRO A 353 -10.07 -33.59 -28.25
N LYS A 354 -10.93 -34.30 -28.97
CA LYS A 354 -11.48 -35.56 -28.48
C LYS A 354 -10.28 -36.45 -28.18
N ARG A 355 -9.84 -36.48 -26.92
CA ARG A 355 -8.92 -37.50 -26.41
C ARG A 355 -9.62 -38.82 -26.70
N ASN A 356 -9.14 -39.53 -27.71
CA ASN A 356 -9.47 -40.92 -27.95
C ASN A 356 -8.89 -41.71 -26.77
N TYR A 357 -9.61 -41.72 -25.66
CA TYR A 357 -9.40 -42.68 -24.60
C TYR A 357 -10.10 -43.96 -25.06
N VAL A 358 -9.28 -44.91 -25.54
CA VAL A 358 -9.72 -46.26 -25.89
C VAL A 358 -9.93 -46.99 -24.57
N ASP A 359 -11.12 -46.84 -23.99
CA ASP A 359 -11.57 -47.75 -22.92
C ASP A 359 -12.40 -48.86 -23.53
N ASN A 360 -11.86 -50.05 -23.34
CA ASN A 360 -12.34 -51.33 -23.79
C ASN A 360 -13.20 -51.91 -22.66
N GLU A 361 -14.47 -51.52 -22.54
CA GLU A 361 -15.40 -52.24 -21.66
C GLU A 361 -16.72 -52.59 -22.34
N LYS A 362 -17.04 -53.87 -22.18
CA LYS A 362 -18.16 -54.62 -22.72
C LYS A 362 -19.50 -54.14 -22.14
N SER A 363 -20.45 -53.93 -23.05
CA SER A 363 -21.86 -54.33 -22.96
C SER A 363 -22.64 -54.08 -21.67
N ARG A 364 -23.70 -53.26 -21.75
CA ARG A 364 -25.09 -53.75 -21.59
C ARG A 364 -26.15 -52.74 -22.07
N SER A 365 -26.90 -53.26 -23.04
CA SER A 365 -28.29 -53.02 -23.45
C SER A 365 -29.18 -51.99 -22.75
N ASP A 366 -29.95 -51.35 -23.63
CA ASP A 366 -31.39 -51.04 -23.58
C ASP A 366 -31.90 -49.74 -22.96
N GLY A 367 -32.66 -49.02 -23.77
CA GLY A 367 -33.42 -47.84 -23.34
C GLY A 367 -33.76 -46.87 -24.48
N SER A 368 -34.27 -47.37 -25.61
CA SER A 368 -34.79 -46.51 -26.68
C SER A 368 -36.06 -45.78 -26.22
N LYS A 369 -36.07 -44.44 -26.28
CA LYS A 369 -37.30 -43.64 -26.25
C LYS A 369 -37.38 -42.75 -27.48
N LYS A 370 -38.24 -43.21 -28.40
CA LYS A 370 -38.70 -42.56 -29.63
C LYS A 370 -39.36 -41.22 -29.30
N LYS A 371 -38.97 -40.18 -30.05
CA LYS A 371 -39.71 -38.93 -30.19
C LYS A 371 -41.06 -39.22 -30.84
N ARG A 372 -42.15 -38.85 -30.15
CA ARG A 372 -43.52 -38.86 -30.67
C ARG A 372 -43.78 -37.49 -31.30
N ILE A 373 -43.93 -37.49 -32.62
CA ILE A 373 -44.51 -36.39 -33.39
C ILE A 373 -46.02 -36.47 -33.17
N THR A 374 -46.61 -35.40 -32.66
CA THR A 374 -48.07 -35.25 -32.55
C THR A 374 -48.45 -34.06 -33.43
N ILE A 375 -49.11 -34.35 -34.54
CA ILE A 375 -49.86 -33.40 -35.35
C ILE A 375 -51.29 -33.46 -34.80
N VAL A 376 -51.85 -32.31 -34.39
CA VAL A 376 -53.29 -32.12 -34.19
C VAL A 376 -53.63 -30.78 -34.82
N ASP A 377 -54.49 -30.86 -35.83
CA ASP A 377 -55.14 -29.75 -36.52
C ASP A 377 -56.25 -29.13 -35.65
N SER A 378 -56.48 -27.84 -35.90
CA SER A 378 -57.75 -27.09 -35.87
C SER A 378 -58.57 -27.03 -34.56
N GLU A 379 -58.73 -25.82 -34.01
CA GLU A 379 -59.97 -25.04 -34.08
C GLU A 379 -59.83 -23.67 -33.36
N ASP A 380 -59.95 -22.61 -34.16
CA ASP A 380 -60.66 -21.33 -33.97
C ASP A 380 -60.60 -20.56 -32.63
N GLY A 381 -60.18 -19.30 -32.75
CA GLY A 381 -60.30 -18.28 -31.70
C GLY A 381 -59.56 -16.99 -32.08
N GLU A 382 -60.20 -16.19 -32.93
CA GLU A 382 -59.83 -14.84 -33.32
C GLU A 382 -59.59 -13.93 -32.10
N GLU A 383 -58.53 -13.12 -32.11
CA GLU A 383 -58.61 -11.70 -31.74
C GLU A 383 -57.31 -10.96 -32.14
N ASP A 384 -57.53 -9.86 -32.84
CA ASP A 384 -56.58 -9.00 -33.52
C ASP A 384 -55.58 -8.30 -32.58
N SER A 385 -54.33 -8.19 -33.01
CA SER A 385 -53.67 -6.88 -33.17
C SER A 385 -52.27 -7.03 -33.77
N ASP A 386 -52.20 -6.64 -35.04
CA ASP A 386 -50.98 -6.35 -35.78
C ASP A 386 -50.14 -5.28 -35.07
N GLU A 387 -48.86 -5.59 -34.82
CA GLU A 387 -47.70 -4.77 -35.20
C GLU A 387 -46.41 -5.50 -34.79
N SER A 388 -45.92 -6.37 -35.66
CA SER A 388 -44.54 -6.86 -35.59
C SER A 388 -43.63 -5.88 -36.33
N VAL A 389 -43.12 -4.88 -35.60
CA VAL A 389 -41.98 -4.09 -36.07
C VAL A 389 -40.72 -4.91 -35.79
N ASP A 390 -40.23 -5.56 -36.83
CA ASP A 390 -38.89 -6.14 -36.92
C ASP A 390 -37.86 -5.01 -36.96
N GLU A 391 -37.57 -4.40 -35.79
CA GLU A 391 -36.42 -3.51 -35.64
C GLU A 391 -35.15 -4.35 -35.48
N GLY A 392 -34.51 -4.65 -36.61
CA GLY A 392 -33.09 -4.95 -36.64
C GLY A 392 -32.31 -3.77 -36.05
N VAL A 393 -32.08 -3.80 -34.73
CA VAL A 393 -31.24 -2.85 -33.99
C VAL A 393 -29.81 -2.99 -34.50
N ASN A 394 -29.50 -2.22 -35.53
CA ASN A 394 -28.14 -2.00 -35.99
C ASN A 394 -27.51 -0.99 -35.02
N ASP A 395 -27.11 -1.47 -33.84
CA ASP A 395 -26.41 -0.74 -32.77
C ASP A 395 -25.04 -0.26 -33.26
N SER A 396 -25.08 0.73 -34.15
CA SER A 396 -23.93 1.52 -34.51
C SER A 396 -23.69 2.50 -33.37
N ILE A 397 -22.70 2.18 -32.54
CA ILE A 397 -22.08 3.12 -31.60
C ILE A 397 -21.57 4.32 -32.43
N ASN A 398 -22.42 5.35 -32.57
CA ASN A 398 -22.25 6.49 -33.48
C ASN A 398 -21.07 7.42 -33.13
N CYS A 399 -20.30 7.12 -32.09
CA CYS A 399 -19.15 7.93 -31.68
C CYS A 399 -17.79 7.51 -32.29
N LEU A 400 -17.71 6.33 -32.93
CA LEU A 400 -16.46 5.84 -33.51
C LEU A 400 -16.45 5.96 -35.02
N LYS A 401 -15.50 6.74 -35.55
CA LYS A 401 -15.19 6.75 -36.98
C LYS A 401 -14.20 5.61 -37.25
N VAL A 402 -14.69 4.54 -37.85
CA VAL A 402 -13.83 3.47 -38.38
C VAL A 402 -13.54 3.79 -39.83
N LYS A 403 -12.30 4.21 -40.14
CA LYS A 403 -11.87 4.46 -41.51
C LYS A 403 -11.12 3.23 -42.01
N VAL A 404 -11.71 2.52 -42.96
CA VAL A 404 -11.06 1.44 -43.70
C VAL A 404 -10.76 1.96 -45.09
N THR A 405 -9.52 2.34 -45.36
CA THR A 405 -9.10 2.74 -46.72
C THR A 405 -8.59 1.52 -47.45
N LYS A 406 -9.29 1.12 -48.53
CA LYS A 406 -8.67 0.30 -49.58
C LYS A 406 -7.65 1.16 -50.29
N ALA A 407 -6.42 0.66 -50.45
CA ALA A 407 -5.40 1.36 -51.21
C ALA A 407 -5.94 1.63 -52.63
N PRO A 408 -5.82 2.85 -53.18
CA PRO A 408 -5.95 3.03 -54.62
C PRO A 408 -4.92 2.11 -55.30
N ALA A 409 -5.33 1.39 -56.33
CA ALA A 409 -4.38 0.65 -57.16
C ALA A 409 -3.36 1.66 -57.70
N ASP A 410 -2.06 1.37 -57.51
CA ASP A 410 -0.97 2.19 -58.02
C ASP A 410 -1.05 2.25 -59.55
N ASP A 411 -1.73 3.28 -60.07
CA ASP A 411 -1.62 3.66 -61.46
C ASP A 411 -0.27 4.38 -61.66
N LYS A 412 0.55 3.74 -62.49
CA LYS A 412 1.85 4.14 -63.02
C LYS A 412 2.07 5.67 -63.09
N LEU A 413 2.71 6.23 -62.07
CA LEU A 413 3.40 7.52 -62.18
C LEU A 413 4.84 7.27 -62.63
N SER A 414 5.15 7.83 -63.80
CA SER A 414 6.42 7.74 -64.53
C SER A 414 7.62 8.17 -63.69
N SER A 415 8.51 7.22 -63.42
CA SER A 415 9.74 7.37 -62.63
C SER A 415 10.96 7.79 -63.47
N SER A 416 10.87 8.87 -64.24
CA SER A 416 11.97 9.29 -65.15
C SER A 416 12.96 10.34 -64.59
N SER A 417 12.95 10.68 -63.29
CA SER A 417 13.80 11.79 -62.78
C SER A 417 14.84 11.43 -61.72
N LEU A 418 14.84 10.22 -61.15
CA LEU A 418 15.78 9.87 -60.07
C LEU A 418 16.93 8.97 -60.53
N SER A 419 16.75 8.19 -61.58
CA SER A 419 17.78 7.26 -62.09
C SER A 419 18.94 8.01 -62.78
N ASN A 420 18.65 9.09 -63.51
CA ASN A 420 19.68 9.87 -64.22
C ASN A 420 20.54 10.76 -63.31
N ILE A 421 20.08 11.08 -62.10
CA ILE A 421 20.89 11.79 -61.10
C ILE A 421 21.83 10.79 -60.39
N LYS A 422 21.39 9.53 -60.21
CA LYS A 422 22.12 8.48 -59.49
C LYS A 422 23.34 7.94 -60.25
N GLU A 423 23.30 7.94 -61.58
CA GLU A 423 24.43 7.49 -62.40
C GLU A 423 25.62 8.48 -62.39
N LYS A 424 25.37 9.76 -62.08
CA LYS A 424 26.41 10.80 -62.05
C LYS A 424 27.27 10.85 -60.79
N PHE A 425 26.87 10.20 -59.69
CA PHE A 425 27.55 10.32 -58.38
C PHE A 425 28.32 9.06 -57.95
N GLY A 426 28.44 8.03 -58.81
CA GLY A 426 29.42 6.94 -58.64
C GLY A 426 29.26 6.06 -57.39
N THR A 427 28.16 6.21 -56.64
CA THR A 427 27.89 5.40 -55.43
C THR A 427 26.77 4.42 -55.73
N SER A 428 27.04 3.13 -55.47
CA SER A 428 26.08 2.05 -55.68
C SER A 428 24.83 2.29 -54.83
N VAL A 429 23.64 2.20 -55.45
CA VAL A 429 22.35 2.34 -54.76
C VAL A 429 22.22 1.35 -53.61
N GLY A 430 22.81 0.16 -53.75
CA GLY A 430 22.82 -0.86 -52.69
C GLY A 430 23.69 -0.46 -51.50
N GLU A 431 24.78 0.29 -51.72
CA GLU A 431 25.68 0.73 -50.64
C GLU A 431 25.08 1.90 -49.86
N LEU A 432 24.47 2.88 -50.56
CA LEU A 432 23.76 3.98 -49.89
C LEU A 432 22.53 3.50 -49.13
N GLN A 433 21.83 2.49 -49.66
CA GLN A 433 20.68 1.93 -48.96
C GLN A 433 21.09 1.13 -47.73
N ARG A 434 22.15 0.32 -47.79
CA ARG A 434 22.71 -0.33 -46.60
C ARG A 434 23.23 0.68 -45.57
N ALA A 435 24.01 1.67 -46.00
CA ALA A 435 24.51 2.71 -45.09
C ALA A 435 23.36 3.48 -44.42
N ARG A 436 22.24 3.70 -45.11
CA ARG A 436 21.04 4.31 -44.53
C ARG A 436 20.33 3.38 -43.55
N GLU A 437 20.24 2.09 -43.85
CA GLU A 437 19.64 1.08 -42.97
C GLU A 437 20.48 0.90 -41.70
N ASP A 438 21.80 0.83 -41.83
CA ASP A 438 22.76 0.75 -40.71
C ASP A 438 22.66 1.99 -39.80
N LEU A 439 22.59 3.20 -40.38
CA LEU A 439 22.48 4.45 -39.62
C LEU A 439 21.12 4.56 -38.90
N LEU A 440 20.04 4.11 -39.54
CA LEU A 440 18.71 4.02 -38.89
C LEU A 440 18.67 2.99 -37.77
N GLU A 441 19.40 1.88 -37.90
CA GLU A 441 19.51 0.86 -36.85
C GLU A 441 20.34 1.39 -35.66
N GLU A 442 21.43 2.11 -35.93
CA GLU A 442 22.26 2.77 -34.91
C GLU A 442 21.49 3.89 -34.18
N GLU A 443 20.76 4.76 -34.90
CA GLU A 443 19.89 5.77 -34.30
C GLU A 443 18.79 5.15 -33.44
N LYS A 444 18.21 4.02 -33.88
CA LYS A 444 17.20 3.30 -33.11
C LYS A 444 17.80 2.63 -31.87
N ALA A 445 19.00 2.08 -31.96
CA ALA A 445 19.70 1.47 -30.84
C ALA A 445 20.07 2.52 -29.78
N THR A 446 20.60 3.67 -30.21
CA THR A 446 20.93 4.80 -29.32
C THR A 446 19.69 5.44 -28.71
N ALA A 447 18.61 5.64 -29.47
CA ALA A 447 17.34 6.14 -28.93
C ALA A 447 16.70 5.17 -27.93
N ASN A 448 16.74 3.86 -28.19
CA ASN A 448 16.27 2.86 -27.24
C ASN A 448 17.12 2.81 -25.96
N ALA A 449 18.44 2.94 -26.07
CA ALA A 449 19.34 2.99 -24.91
C ALA A 449 19.03 4.21 -24.03
N ALA A 450 18.92 5.40 -24.63
CA ALA A 450 18.56 6.63 -23.92
C ALA A 450 17.17 6.53 -23.24
N TYR A 451 16.18 5.91 -23.91
CA TYR A 451 14.85 5.70 -23.35
C TYR A 451 14.84 4.70 -22.18
N VAL A 452 15.65 3.63 -22.25
CA VAL A 452 15.79 2.67 -21.15
C VAL A 452 16.45 3.33 -19.94
N ASP A 453 17.47 4.17 -20.15
CA ASP A 453 18.13 4.92 -19.09
C ASP A 453 17.15 5.93 -18.45
N GLU A 454 16.39 6.69 -19.26
CA GLU A 454 15.38 7.65 -18.76
C GLU A 454 14.26 6.94 -17.97
N ILE A 455 13.76 5.80 -18.44
CA ILE A 455 12.81 4.97 -17.69
C ILE A 455 13.46 4.46 -16.39
N GLY A 456 14.72 4.04 -16.44
CA GLY A 456 15.47 3.58 -15.28
C GLY A 456 15.53 4.66 -14.19
N GLU A 457 15.88 5.88 -14.56
CA GLU A 457 15.93 7.04 -13.66
C GLU A 457 14.54 7.42 -13.11
N LEU A 458 13.49 7.38 -13.94
CA LEU A 458 12.11 7.62 -13.50
C LEU A 458 11.61 6.54 -12.53
N LEU A 459 11.88 5.26 -12.81
CA LEU A 459 11.51 4.15 -11.93
C LEU A 459 12.29 4.22 -10.61
N GLN A 460 13.58 4.59 -10.66
CA GLN A 460 14.38 4.78 -9.45
C GLN A 460 13.89 5.97 -8.63
N SER A 461 13.53 7.08 -9.27
CA SER A 461 12.94 8.26 -8.61
C SER A 461 11.59 7.96 -7.98
N SER A 462 10.70 7.25 -8.69
CA SER A 462 9.41 6.79 -8.16
C SER A 462 9.60 5.85 -6.97
N ARG A 463 10.51 4.87 -7.07
CA ARG A 463 10.81 3.95 -5.97
C ARG A 463 11.38 4.69 -4.76
N GLN A 464 12.21 5.71 -4.97
CA GLN A 464 12.75 6.55 -3.90
C GLN A 464 11.64 7.39 -3.23
N GLN A 465 10.68 7.90 -3.99
CA GLN A 465 9.50 8.59 -3.46
C GLN A 465 8.62 7.64 -2.63
N ASP A 466 8.33 6.44 -3.14
CA ASP A 466 7.54 5.43 -2.42
C ASP A 466 8.22 5.01 -1.12
N ILE A 467 9.54 4.78 -1.13
CA ILE A 467 10.33 4.48 0.07
C ILE A 467 10.29 5.66 1.05
N THR A 468 10.41 6.91 0.56
CA THR A 468 10.36 8.09 1.42
C THR A 468 9.00 8.23 2.10
N MET A 469 7.92 8.04 1.34
CA MET A 469 6.55 8.09 1.85
C MET A 469 6.27 6.97 2.86
N GLN A 470 6.74 5.75 2.57
CA GLN A 470 6.63 4.63 3.50
C GLN A 470 7.37 4.93 4.82
N VAL A 471 8.63 5.39 4.73
CA VAL A 471 9.42 5.75 5.92
C VAL A 471 8.77 6.89 6.70
N THR A 472 8.17 7.88 6.04
CA THR A 472 7.46 8.97 6.75
C THR A 472 6.23 8.46 7.50
N ASN A 473 5.47 7.54 6.90
CA ASN A 473 4.27 6.97 7.52
C ASN A 473 4.64 6.07 8.71
N GLU A 474 5.65 5.20 8.54
CA GLU A 474 6.19 4.37 9.63
C GLU A 474 6.76 5.23 10.76
N THR A 475 7.46 6.32 10.43
CA THR A 475 7.99 7.27 11.41
C THR A 475 6.89 7.98 12.19
N ALA A 476 5.76 8.32 11.54
CA ALA A 476 4.63 8.95 12.20
C ALA A 476 3.93 7.96 13.15
N ALA A 477 3.58 6.78 12.65
CA ALA A 477 2.95 5.73 13.45
C ALA A 477 3.80 5.33 14.67
N LEU A 478 5.12 5.20 14.50
CA LEU A 478 6.01 4.85 15.59
C LEU A 478 6.13 5.96 16.66
N LYS A 479 6.00 7.24 16.28
CA LYS A 479 5.98 8.35 17.25
C LYS A 479 4.74 8.30 18.14
N ASP A 480 3.59 7.95 17.57
CA ASP A 480 2.34 7.83 18.32
C ASP A 480 2.45 6.68 19.33
N VAL A 481 2.96 5.52 18.89
CA VAL A 481 3.24 4.37 19.79
C VAL A 481 4.22 4.73 20.90
N ILE A 482 5.27 5.50 20.60
CA ILE A 482 6.22 5.98 21.61
C ILE A 482 5.53 6.89 22.63
N TYR A 483 4.65 7.79 22.19
CA TYR A 483 3.92 8.70 23.07
C TYR A 483 3.04 7.92 24.05
N ASP A 484 2.26 6.96 23.55
CA ASP A 484 1.37 6.12 24.37
C ASP A 484 2.17 5.31 25.39
N GLU A 485 3.31 4.74 24.98
CA GLU A 485 4.16 3.95 25.87
C GLU A 485 4.90 4.82 26.90
N GLU A 486 5.25 6.08 26.55
CA GLU A 486 5.77 7.05 27.53
C GLU A 486 4.75 7.34 28.62
N GLU A 487 3.49 7.59 28.25
CA GLU A 487 2.38 7.83 29.18
C GLU A 487 2.14 6.60 30.09
N ASN A 488 2.08 5.42 29.49
CA ASN A 488 1.93 4.15 30.21
C ASN A 488 3.07 3.94 31.22
N SER A 489 4.32 4.12 30.81
CA SER A 489 5.48 3.99 31.69
C SER A 489 5.44 5.01 32.84
N HIS A 490 4.97 6.24 32.60
CA HIS A 490 4.83 7.27 33.62
C HIS A 490 3.75 6.92 34.66
N MET A 491 2.61 6.41 34.21
CA MET A 491 1.56 5.90 35.08
C MET A 491 2.08 4.74 35.94
N LEU A 492 2.73 3.75 35.35
CA LEU A 492 3.26 2.58 36.05
C LEU A 492 4.33 2.96 37.08
N ARG A 493 5.23 3.90 36.77
CA ARG A 493 6.16 4.48 37.76
C ARG A 493 5.44 5.08 38.97
N SER A 494 4.31 5.73 38.74
CA SER A 494 3.52 6.35 39.80
C SER A 494 2.86 5.28 40.69
N ILE A 495 2.39 4.17 40.10
CA ILE A 495 1.85 3.02 40.83
C ILE A 495 2.96 2.38 41.69
N CYS A 496 4.11 2.06 41.09
CA CYS A 496 5.24 1.45 41.82
C CYS A 496 5.80 2.32 42.96
N LYS A 497 5.54 3.63 42.98
CA LYS A 497 5.93 4.53 44.09
C LYS A 497 4.95 4.52 45.26
N ARG A 498 3.69 4.14 45.05
CA ARG A 498 2.63 4.15 46.08
C ARG A 498 2.71 2.95 47.04
N THR A 499 3.67 2.05 46.83
CA THR A 499 3.78 0.69 47.40
C THR A 499 4.05 0.62 48.92
N LYS A 500 3.83 1.66 49.72
CA LYS A 500 4.00 1.51 51.19
C LYS A 500 2.92 0.63 51.84
N ASN A 501 1.76 0.44 51.18
CA ASN A 501 0.62 -0.33 51.71
C ASN A 501 -0.05 -1.25 50.66
N GLN A 502 0.62 -1.60 49.56
CA GLN A 502 0.02 -2.45 48.50
C GLN A 502 0.23 -3.94 48.78
N ASN A 503 -0.70 -4.77 48.30
CA ASN A 503 -0.52 -6.23 48.24
C ASN A 503 0.77 -6.53 47.44
N ASP A 504 1.56 -7.51 47.89
CA ASP A 504 2.85 -7.81 47.27
C ASP A 504 2.69 -8.30 45.82
N ASP A 505 1.59 -8.98 45.51
CA ASP A 505 1.25 -9.42 44.15
C ASP A 505 0.95 -8.22 43.22
N GLU A 506 0.14 -7.26 43.66
CA GLU A 506 -0.14 -6.04 42.87
C GLU A 506 1.14 -5.24 42.62
N ALA A 507 2.01 -5.20 43.63
CA ALA A 507 3.29 -4.51 43.54
C ALA A 507 4.27 -5.25 42.60
N TRP A 508 4.17 -6.58 42.50
CA TRP A 508 4.90 -7.39 41.54
C TRP A 508 4.41 -7.10 40.11
N ASP A 509 3.10 -7.19 39.86
CA ASP A 509 2.49 -6.98 38.54
C ASP A 509 2.75 -5.58 38.00
N ALA A 510 2.65 -4.55 38.85
CA ALA A 510 2.95 -3.17 38.45
C ALA A 510 4.42 -3.00 38.04
N ARG A 511 5.35 -3.66 38.74
CA ARG A 511 6.78 -3.60 38.42
C ARG A 511 7.10 -4.37 37.14
N GLU A 512 6.50 -5.55 36.97
CA GLU A 512 6.69 -6.35 35.77
C GLU A 512 6.11 -5.63 34.53
N SER A 513 4.94 -5.02 34.68
CA SER A 513 4.34 -4.16 33.65
C SER A 513 5.22 -2.96 33.32
N LEU A 514 5.76 -2.27 34.35
CA LEU A 514 6.68 -1.15 34.16
C LEU A 514 7.93 -1.58 33.38
N ARG A 515 8.51 -2.72 33.77
CA ARG A 515 9.70 -3.28 33.13
C ARG A 515 9.42 -3.62 31.66
N SER A 516 8.30 -4.25 31.36
CA SER A 516 7.89 -4.58 29.99
C SER A 516 7.73 -3.31 29.14
N SER A 517 6.97 -2.33 29.65
CA SER A 517 6.77 -1.01 29.04
C SER A 517 8.10 -0.30 28.72
N LEU A 518 9.05 -0.28 29.68
CA LEU A 518 10.37 0.31 29.47
C LEU A 518 11.21 -0.41 28.40
N MET A 519 11.09 -1.74 28.28
CA MET A 519 11.78 -2.51 27.23
C MET A 519 11.21 -2.22 25.84
N SER A 520 9.87 -2.13 25.73
CA SER A 520 9.20 -1.77 24.48
C SER A 520 9.55 -0.34 24.07
N LEU A 521 9.41 0.62 24.98
CA LEU A 521 9.74 2.03 24.74
C LEU A 521 11.21 2.22 24.31
N GLY A 522 12.14 1.52 24.97
CA GLY A 522 13.55 1.56 24.58
C GLY A 522 13.79 1.01 23.17
N SER A 523 13.08 -0.05 22.78
CA SER A 523 13.17 -0.64 21.44
C SER A 523 12.61 0.30 20.38
N TYR A 524 11.43 0.88 20.61
CA TYR A 524 10.83 1.88 19.71
C TYR A 524 11.73 3.10 19.51
N TYR A 525 12.45 3.53 20.56
CA TYR A 525 13.43 4.60 20.42
C TYR A 525 14.61 4.27 19.50
N LEU A 526 15.13 3.04 19.55
CA LEU A 526 16.18 2.59 18.65
C LEU A 526 15.65 2.43 17.22
N GLU A 527 14.45 1.90 17.06
CA GLU A 527 13.78 1.73 15.76
C GLU A 527 13.50 3.08 15.08
N LEU A 528 12.94 4.05 15.81
CA LEU A 528 12.73 5.40 15.32
C LEU A 528 14.05 6.07 14.92
N ASN A 529 15.11 5.86 15.70
CA ASN A 529 16.44 6.36 15.33
C ASN A 529 16.97 5.70 14.05
N GLY A 530 16.64 4.44 13.85
CA GLY A 530 16.91 3.69 12.64
C GLY A 530 16.23 4.28 11.41
N LEU A 531 14.91 4.47 11.46
CA LEU A 531 14.15 5.08 10.36
C LEU A 531 14.66 6.47 9.96
N LEU A 532 15.26 7.20 10.90
CA LEU A 532 15.87 8.52 10.68
C LEU A 532 17.30 8.48 10.12
N HIS A 533 17.68 7.45 9.35
CA HIS A 533 19.06 7.24 8.83
C HIS A 533 19.79 8.49 8.30
N ALA A 534 19.08 9.41 7.64
CA ALA A 534 19.66 10.65 7.10
C ALA A 534 20.09 11.64 8.20
N ASN A 535 19.46 11.58 9.37
CA ASN A 535 19.74 12.45 10.51
C ASN A 535 19.43 11.72 11.83
N PRO A 536 20.24 10.69 12.20
CA PRO A 536 20.04 9.96 13.44
C PRO A 536 20.10 10.93 14.62
N LYS A 537 19.27 10.71 15.62
CA LYS A 537 19.17 11.60 16.78
C LYS A 537 19.78 10.92 17.99
N TYR A 538 20.96 11.40 18.39
CA TYR A 538 21.66 10.95 19.59
C TYR A 538 20.79 10.92 20.85
N SER A 539 19.84 11.85 20.96
CA SER A 539 18.88 11.92 22.06
C SER A 539 18.00 10.67 22.16
N LEU A 540 17.60 10.07 21.04
CA LEU A 540 16.76 8.86 21.02
C LEU A 540 17.56 7.65 21.53
N ILE A 541 18.81 7.48 21.09
CA ILE A 541 19.71 6.42 21.58
C ILE A 541 19.92 6.55 23.10
N LYS A 542 20.13 7.78 23.60
CA LYS A 542 20.24 8.05 25.03
C LYS A 542 18.97 7.71 25.81
N LYS A 543 17.80 8.08 25.28
CA LYS A 543 16.51 7.72 25.88
C LYS A 543 16.34 6.19 25.94
N ALA A 544 16.63 5.48 24.84
CA ALA A 544 16.61 4.02 24.81
C ALA A 544 17.50 3.39 25.90
N ASN A 545 18.77 3.82 25.97
CA ASN A 545 19.72 3.34 26.98
C ASN A 545 19.22 3.63 28.42
N SER A 546 18.59 4.78 28.65
CA SER A 546 17.97 5.11 29.94
C SER A 546 16.83 4.16 30.30
N CYS A 547 15.92 3.89 29.36
CA CYS A 547 14.80 2.97 29.54
C CYS A 547 15.29 1.55 29.88
N PHE A 548 16.29 1.03 29.15
CA PHE A 548 16.83 -0.30 29.42
C PHE A 548 17.56 -0.39 30.77
N LYS A 549 18.30 0.65 31.17
CA LYS A 549 18.92 0.71 32.50
C LYS A 549 17.90 0.79 33.62
N GLU A 550 16.79 1.49 33.42
CA GLU A 550 15.68 1.54 34.37
C GLU A 550 15.01 0.17 34.48
N SER A 551 14.72 -0.48 33.35
CA SER A 551 14.21 -1.86 33.30
C SER A 551 15.10 -2.84 34.08
N LEU A 552 16.43 -2.78 33.87
CA LEU A 552 17.39 -3.61 34.61
C LEU A 552 17.36 -3.34 36.13
N LYS A 553 17.12 -2.10 36.58
CA LYS A 553 16.94 -1.80 38.01
C LYS A 553 15.66 -2.41 38.56
N VAL A 554 14.57 -2.38 37.78
CA VAL A 554 13.30 -3.01 38.17
C VAL A 554 13.48 -4.52 38.31
N VAL A 555 14.15 -5.18 37.35
CA VAL A 555 14.46 -6.62 37.43
C VAL A 555 15.26 -6.97 38.69
N LYS A 556 16.31 -6.19 39.01
CA LYS A 556 17.09 -6.42 40.25
C LYS A 556 16.28 -6.27 41.52
N ASN A 557 15.30 -5.37 41.52
CA ASN A 557 14.37 -5.21 42.64
C ASN A 557 13.49 -6.46 42.79
N LEU A 558 12.94 -6.97 41.68
CA LEU A 558 12.16 -8.20 41.64
C LEU A 558 12.99 -9.42 42.09
N GLU A 559 14.22 -9.55 41.61
CA GLU A 559 15.15 -10.61 42.06
C GLU A 559 15.40 -10.56 43.57
N SER A 560 15.60 -9.36 44.12
CA SER A 560 15.85 -9.18 45.56
C SER A 560 14.63 -9.55 46.41
N ARG A 561 13.43 -9.26 45.91
CA ARG A 561 12.16 -9.68 46.54
C ARG A 561 11.99 -11.19 46.51
N MET A 562 12.22 -11.82 45.35
CA MET A 562 12.13 -13.27 45.27
C MET A 562 13.15 -13.97 46.17
N GLU A 563 14.36 -13.44 46.34
CA GLU A 563 15.33 -14.06 47.25
C GLU A 563 14.83 -14.00 48.71
N HIS A 564 14.06 -12.98 49.08
CA HIS A 564 13.41 -12.93 50.39
C HIS A 564 12.25 -13.91 50.51
N GLU A 565 11.45 -14.09 49.44
CA GLU A 565 10.38 -15.09 49.38
C GLU A 565 10.93 -16.52 49.43
N ARG A 566 12.12 -16.75 48.86
CA ARG A 566 12.81 -18.05 48.85
C ARG A 566 13.06 -18.59 50.26
N GLU A 567 13.25 -17.72 51.25
CA GLU A 567 13.42 -18.14 52.65
C GLU A 567 12.14 -18.79 53.22
N ASN A 568 10.98 -18.51 52.61
CA ASN A 568 9.66 -18.97 53.06
C ASN A 568 9.05 -20.06 52.18
N ILE A 569 9.54 -20.27 50.95
CA ILE A 569 8.97 -21.20 49.96
C ILE A 569 9.84 -22.46 49.84
N SER A 570 9.21 -23.64 49.72
CA SER A 570 9.94 -24.89 49.49
C SER A 570 10.75 -24.83 48.20
N SER A 571 12.01 -25.31 48.24
CA SER A 571 12.90 -25.36 47.07
C SER A 571 12.38 -26.23 45.92
N SER A 572 11.34 -27.02 46.16
CA SER A 572 10.65 -27.86 45.18
C SER A 572 9.50 -27.19 44.43
N ASP A 573 9.17 -25.93 44.75
CA ASP A 573 8.05 -25.21 44.12
C ASP A 573 8.33 -24.91 42.63
N SER A 574 7.51 -25.45 41.74
CA SER A 574 7.61 -25.27 40.29
C SER A 574 7.45 -23.81 39.89
N ASP A 575 6.56 -23.08 40.54
CA ASP A 575 6.20 -21.71 40.18
C ASP A 575 7.35 -20.77 40.54
N PHE A 576 7.98 -21.00 41.69
CA PHE A 576 9.18 -20.27 42.10
C PHE A 576 10.32 -20.46 41.10
N LYS A 577 10.58 -21.69 40.66
CA LYS A 577 11.61 -22.00 39.67
C LYS A 577 11.31 -21.37 38.31
N PHE A 578 10.04 -21.39 37.88
CA PHE A 578 9.58 -20.72 36.66
C PHE A 578 9.84 -19.21 36.73
N ARG A 579 9.37 -18.53 37.79
CA ARG A 579 9.59 -17.08 38.00
C ARG A 579 11.08 -16.73 38.01
N GLN A 580 11.91 -17.61 38.59
CA GLN A 580 13.35 -17.43 38.60
C GLN A 580 13.99 -17.54 37.22
N ARG A 581 13.54 -18.47 36.37
CA ARG A 581 13.99 -18.54 34.97
C ARG A 581 13.50 -17.33 34.17
N ALA A 582 12.25 -16.92 34.35
CA ALA A 582 11.69 -15.75 33.69
C ALA A 582 12.47 -14.47 34.02
N LEU A 583 12.80 -14.23 35.29
CA LEU A 583 13.61 -13.08 35.69
C LEU A 583 15.02 -13.12 35.11
N LEU A 584 15.67 -14.29 35.03
CA LEU A 584 16.96 -14.44 34.36
C LEU A 584 16.87 -14.09 32.88
N LEU A 585 15.87 -14.63 32.17
CA LEU A 585 15.66 -14.33 30.75
C LEU A 585 15.53 -12.83 30.51
N VAL A 586 14.69 -12.18 31.32
CA VAL A 586 14.42 -10.75 31.19
C VAL A 586 15.62 -9.90 31.60
N ARG A 587 16.38 -10.30 32.62
CA ARG A 587 17.66 -9.67 32.99
C ARG A 587 18.65 -9.75 31.83
N GLY A 588 18.74 -10.92 31.18
CA GLY A 588 19.57 -11.14 30.01
C GLY A 588 19.19 -10.23 28.85
N ARG A 589 17.89 -10.16 28.51
CA ARG A 589 17.35 -9.25 27.48
C ARG A 589 17.66 -7.79 27.79
N ALA A 590 17.50 -7.35 29.05
CA ALA A 590 17.84 -5.99 29.45
C ALA A 590 19.34 -5.67 29.29
N ASN A 591 20.24 -6.59 29.68
CA ASN A 591 21.68 -6.41 29.46
C ASN A 591 22.01 -6.36 27.96
N THR A 592 21.42 -7.24 27.15
CA THR A 592 21.59 -7.25 25.69
C THR A 592 21.20 -5.92 25.07
N ASN A 593 20.04 -5.38 25.43
CA ASN A 593 19.54 -4.11 24.92
C ASN A 593 20.37 -2.90 25.37
N ILE A 594 20.91 -2.90 26.60
CA ILE A 594 21.89 -1.89 27.03
C ILE A 594 23.17 -1.99 26.21
N GLY A 595 23.63 -3.23 25.95
CA GLY A 595 24.76 -3.52 25.08
C GLY A 595 24.58 -2.95 23.68
N LYS A 596 23.47 -3.30 23.03
CA LYS A 596 23.05 -2.80 21.72
C LYS A 596 22.97 -1.27 21.70
N ALA A 597 22.26 -0.65 22.64
CA ALA A 597 22.14 0.82 22.69
C ALA A 597 23.50 1.52 22.89
N SER A 598 24.43 0.90 23.64
CA SER A 598 25.78 1.43 23.85
C SER A 598 26.66 1.28 22.61
N PHE A 599 26.49 0.21 21.84
CA PHE A 599 27.10 0.04 20.52
C PHE A 599 26.60 1.13 19.54
N GLU A 600 25.29 1.35 19.47
CA GLU A 600 24.71 2.39 18.60
C GLU A 600 25.15 3.81 18.98
N GLU A 601 25.27 4.08 20.27
CA GLU A 601 25.83 5.34 20.76
C GLU A 601 27.29 5.53 20.29
N SER A 602 28.08 4.46 20.25
CA SER A 602 29.43 4.52 19.69
C SER A 602 29.44 4.73 18.18
N GLU A 603 28.59 4.02 17.43
CA GLU A 603 28.44 4.20 15.97
C GLU A 603 28.03 5.64 15.62
N PHE A 604 27.10 6.23 16.38
CA PHE A 604 26.69 7.61 16.19
C PHE A 604 27.83 8.59 16.42
N LEU A 605 28.61 8.42 17.50
CA LEU A 605 29.79 9.25 17.76
C LEU A 605 30.80 9.09 16.62
N THR A 606 31.04 7.86 16.20
CA THR A 606 31.96 7.48 15.12
C THR A 606 31.63 8.19 13.81
N ARG A 607 30.37 8.14 13.35
CA ARG A 607 29.91 8.77 12.09
C ARG A 607 30.03 10.29 12.09
N ASN A 608 29.89 10.94 13.24
CA ASN A 608 30.00 12.40 13.36
C ASN A 608 31.46 12.89 13.49
N GLY A 609 32.41 12.22 12.83
CA GLY A 609 33.82 12.62 12.79
C GLY A 609 34.58 12.38 14.10
N LYS A 610 34.03 11.60 15.03
CA LYS A 610 34.64 11.27 16.33
C LYS A 610 35.05 9.79 16.44
N LEU A 611 35.41 9.18 15.30
CA LEU A 611 35.80 7.76 15.12
C LEU A 611 36.77 7.20 16.17
N CYS A 612 37.68 8.03 16.69
CA CYS A 612 38.69 7.62 17.68
C CYS A 612 38.57 8.37 19.00
N THR A 613 37.40 8.94 19.30
CA THR A 613 37.22 9.59 20.61
C THR A 613 37.27 8.55 21.71
N ALA A 614 37.96 8.89 22.79
CA ALA A 614 37.97 8.08 24.02
C ALA A 614 36.54 7.76 24.49
N GLU A 615 35.58 8.65 24.19
CA GLU A 615 34.15 8.44 24.44
C GLU A 615 33.58 7.27 23.61
N GLY A 616 33.71 7.27 22.28
CA GLY A 616 33.23 6.18 21.43
C GLY A 616 33.80 4.81 21.82
N ILE A 617 35.11 4.75 22.11
CA ILE A 617 35.78 3.53 22.59
C ILE A 617 35.25 3.11 23.96
N SER A 618 35.01 4.06 24.88
CA SER A 618 34.43 3.76 26.20
C SER A 618 33.02 3.18 26.08
N LYS A 619 32.24 3.64 25.10
CA LYS A 619 30.90 3.11 24.81
C LYS A 619 30.95 1.70 24.22
N LEU A 620 31.92 1.38 23.36
CA LEU A 620 32.14 0.00 22.89
C LEU A 620 32.55 -0.93 24.02
N LYS A 621 33.46 -0.51 24.90
CA LYS A 621 33.83 -1.30 26.10
C LYS A 621 32.63 -1.53 27.01
N THR A 622 31.77 -0.52 27.15
CA THR A 622 30.51 -0.64 27.88
C THR A 622 29.59 -1.64 27.20
N ALA A 623 29.44 -1.59 25.87
CA ALA A 623 28.64 -2.54 25.10
C ALA A 623 29.09 -3.99 25.34
N VAL A 624 30.39 -4.27 25.15
CA VAL A 624 30.98 -5.59 25.40
C VAL A 624 30.72 -6.06 26.83
N LYS A 625 30.95 -5.21 27.84
CA LYS A 625 30.70 -5.57 29.25
C LYS A 625 29.25 -6.02 29.50
N TYR A 626 28.27 -5.32 28.93
CA TYR A 626 26.86 -5.69 29.11
C TYR A 626 26.49 -6.95 28.33
N LEU A 627 27.07 -7.16 27.15
CA LEU A 627 26.87 -8.36 26.34
C LEU A 627 27.51 -9.60 27.00
N ASP A 628 28.72 -9.49 27.54
CA ASP A 628 29.35 -10.58 28.32
C ASP A 628 28.45 -11.02 29.49
N ASN A 629 27.86 -10.05 30.20
CA ASN A 629 26.92 -10.35 31.28
C ASN A 629 25.65 -11.05 30.78
N ALA A 630 25.10 -10.62 29.63
CA ALA A 630 23.92 -11.25 29.04
C ALA A 630 24.21 -12.70 28.61
N GLU A 631 25.40 -12.95 28.06
CA GLU A 631 25.84 -14.29 27.65
C GLU A 631 25.96 -15.22 28.87
N ILE A 632 26.58 -14.74 29.96
CA ILE A 632 26.66 -15.49 31.22
C ILE A 632 25.26 -15.83 31.74
N ILE A 633 24.33 -14.86 31.70
CA ILE A 633 22.95 -15.07 32.14
C ILE A 633 22.23 -16.11 31.27
N ALA A 634 22.42 -16.08 29.95
CA ALA A 634 21.85 -17.06 29.03
C ALA A 634 22.33 -18.49 29.36
N ARG A 635 23.63 -18.67 29.65
CA ARG A 635 24.18 -19.96 30.08
C ARG A 635 23.61 -20.43 31.43
N ILE A 636 23.46 -19.52 32.40
CA ILE A 636 22.84 -19.85 33.69
C ILE A 636 21.38 -20.26 33.50
N LEU A 637 20.63 -19.54 32.66
CA LEU A 637 19.24 -19.86 32.35
C LEU A 637 19.12 -21.25 31.72
N ARG A 638 19.95 -21.55 30.71
CA ARG A 638 19.99 -22.88 30.06
C ARG A 638 20.33 -23.97 31.07
N ALA A 639 21.37 -23.79 31.89
CA ALA A 639 21.76 -24.77 32.90
C ALA A 639 20.64 -25.05 33.91
N ARG A 640 19.92 -24.01 34.35
CA ARG A 640 18.76 -24.16 35.25
C ARG A 640 17.59 -24.89 34.57
N ALA A 641 17.31 -24.57 33.32
CA ALA A 641 16.28 -25.25 32.56
C ALA A 641 16.64 -26.74 32.29
N VAL A 642 17.92 -27.08 32.14
CA VAL A 642 18.35 -28.48 31.99
C VAL A 642 18.30 -29.25 33.32
N SER A 643 18.60 -28.59 34.45
CA SER A 643 18.60 -29.24 35.76
C SER A 643 17.21 -29.60 36.29
N ASP A 644 16.16 -28.97 35.76
CA ASP A 644 14.79 -29.33 36.13
C ASP A 644 14.36 -30.57 35.35
N SER A 645 14.18 -31.67 36.09
CA SER A 645 13.79 -32.97 35.54
C SER A 645 12.34 -33.02 35.03
N SER A 646 11.57 -31.95 35.23
CA SER A 646 10.25 -31.80 34.61
C SER A 646 10.43 -31.49 33.12
N SER A 647 10.10 -32.49 32.29
CA SER A 647 9.91 -32.33 30.84
C SER A 647 8.64 -31.54 30.55
N ASP A 648 8.56 -30.34 31.12
CA ASP A 648 7.44 -29.42 30.93
C ASP A 648 7.73 -28.47 29.76
N GLN A 649 6.68 -28.05 29.06
CA GLN A 649 6.73 -27.17 27.90
C GLN A 649 7.43 -25.85 28.24
N ASP A 650 7.20 -25.33 29.44
CA ASP A 650 7.85 -24.12 29.96
C ASP A 650 9.37 -24.26 30.09
N THR A 651 9.85 -25.46 30.45
CA THR A 651 11.27 -25.73 30.57
C THR A 651 11.94 -25.70 29.20
N ASP A 652 11.30 -26.28 28.18
CA ASP A 652 11.78 -26.27 26.81
C ASP A 652 11.71 -24.88 26.18
N LEU A 653 10.64 -24.13 26.44
CA LEU A 653 10.52 -22.73 26.04
C LEU A 653 11.69 -21.90 26.59
N HIS A 654 12.05 -22.06 27.86
CA HIS A 654 13.19 -21.37 28.45
C HIS A 654 14.55 -21.81 27.89
N LYS A 655 14.73 -23.08 27.52
CA LYS A 655 15.96 -23.55 26.84
C LYS A 655 16.12 -22.85 25.48
N VAL A 656 15.05 -22.79 24.70
CA VAL A 656 15.05 -22.15 23.39
C VAL A 656 15.30 -20.65 23.53
N ASN A 657 14.59 -19.97 24.44
CA ASN A 657 14.80 -18.55 24.73
C ASN A 657 16.20 -18.23 25.26
N ALA A 658 16.84 -19.14 26.00
CA ALA A 658 18.22 -18.98 26.43
C ALA A 658 19.19 -19.02 25.23
N SER A 659 18.97 -19.94 24.29
CA SER A 659 19.77 -20.03 23.06
C SER A 659 19.55 -18.84 22.13
N ASP A 660 18.31 -18.35 22.02
CA ASP A 660 18.00 -17.13 21.26
C ASP A 660 18.74 -15.91 21.85
N LEU A 661 18.63 -15.74 23.17
CA LEU A 661 19.32 -14.67 23.88
C LEU A 661 20.85 -14.75 23.71
N GLU A 662 21.43 -15.94 23.75
CA GLU A 662 22.87 -16.14 23.54
C GLU A 662 23.28 -15.77 22.10
N CYS A 663 22.51 -16.21 21.10
CA CYS A 663 22.79 -15.89 19.69
C CYS A 663 22.75 -14.37 19.45
N LEU A 664 21.70 -13.70 19.94
CA LEU A 664 21.53 -12.25 19.84
C LEU A 664 22.67 -11.49 20.53
N THR A 665 23.04 -11.93 21.73
CA THR A 665 24.13 -11.32 22.50
C THR A 665 25.45 -11.43 21.76
N CYS A 666 25.78 -12.63 21.28
CA CYS A 666 27.03 -12.90 20.56
C CYS A 666 27.09 -12.14 19.22
N ARG A 667 25.97 -11.96 18.52
CA ARG A 667 25.93 -11.15 17.29
C ARG A 667 26.38 -9.71 17.54
N PHE A 668 25.76 -9.03 18.52
CA PHE A 668 26.13 -7.65 18.85
C PHE A 668 27.51 -7.53 19.49
N GLN A 669 27.94 -8.56 20.24
CA GLN A 669 29.28 -8.60 20.84
C GLN A 669 30.34 -8.71 19.75
N GLY A 670 30.11 -9.56 18.73
CA GLY A 670 30.94 -9.64 17.52
C GLY A 670 31.13 -8.28 16.86
N TYR A 671 30.05 -7.52 16.61
CA TYR A 671 30.15 -6.17 16.02
C TYR A 671 30.93 -5.19 16.91
N ALA A 672 30.68 -5.20 18.22
CA ALA A 672 31.40 -4.32 19.14
C ALA A 672 32.91 -4.65 19.21
N LEU A 673 33.26 -5.95 19.19
CA LEU A 673 34.65 -6.42 19.18
C LEU A 673 35.36 -6.11 17.87
N LEU A 674 34.66 -6.20 16.72
CA LEU A 674 35.18 -5.78 15.43
C LEU A 674 35.61 -4.31 15.48
N ARG A 675 34.76 -3.43 16.02
CA ARG A 675 35.07 -2.00 16.17
C ARG A 675 36.20 -1.71 17.16
N LEU A 676 36.44 -2.61 18.11
CA LEU A 676 37.58 -2.55 19.03
C LEU A 676 38.86 -3.20 18.45
N ALA A 677 38.84 -3.65 17.19
CA ALA A 677 39.93 -4.37 16.54
C ALA A 677 40.38 -5.65 17.30
N LYS A 678 39.44 -6.33 17.98
CA LYS A 678 39.66 -7.61 18.65
C LYS A 678 39.22 -8.76 17.77
N GLU A 679 40.01 -9.05 16.74
CA GLU A 679 39.60 -9.95 15.65
C GLU A 679 39.26 -11.37 16.13
N GLY A 680 40.13 -12.01 16.93
CA GLY A 680 39.91 -13.38 17.40
C GLY A 680 38.64 -13.53 18.23
N ASP A 681 38.45 -12.62 19.19
CA ASP A 681 37.24 -12.60 20.04
C ASP A 681 35.98 -12.33 19.19
N CYS A 682 36.09 -11.43 18.21
CA CYS A 682 35.01 -11.07 17.29
C CYS A 682 34.55 -12.28 16.47
N ILE A 683 35.49 -13.01 15.86
CA ILE A 683 35.20 -14.21 15.06
C ILE A 683 34.55 -15.29 15.94
N LYS A 684 35.10 -15.53 17.13
CA LYS A 684 34.57 -16.53 18.08
C LYS A 684 33.12 -16.19 18.47
N SER A 685 32.87 -14.94 18.81
CA SER A 685 31.52 -14.45 19.16
C SER A 685 30.56 -14.56 17.96
N ALA A 686 30.99 -14.17 16.75
CA ALA A 686 30.17 -14.24 15.56
C ALA A 686 29.83 -15.68 15.14
N LYS A 687 30.78 -16.63 15.21
CA LYS A 687 30.52 -18.07 14.97
C LYS A 687 29.43 -18.61 15.90
N LYS A 688 29.56 -18.28 17.19
CA LYS A 688 28.60 -18.69 18.21
C LYS A 688 27.19 -18.14 17.93
N SER A 689 27.09 -16.91 17.41
CA SER A 689 25.80 -16.30 17.05
C SER A 689 25.03 -17.02 15.94
N CYS A 690 25.71 -17.74 15.05
CA CYS A 690 25.08 -18.52 13.99
C CYS A 690 24.94 -20.02 14.30
N GLY A 691 25.30 -20.44 15.53
CA GLY A 691 25.31 -21.86 15.92
C GLY A 691 26.40 -22.67 15.22
N ILE A 692 27.53 -22.04 14.85
CA ILE A 692 28.74 -22.75 14.44
C ILE A 692 29.55 -22.95 15.70
N GLU A 693 29.58 -24.18 16.21
CA GLU A 693 30.44 -24.55 17.33
C GLU A 693 31.86 -24.80 16.82
N ASP A 694 32.87 -24.42 17.62
CA ASP A 694 34.26 -24.79 17.32
C ASP A 694 34.38 -26.30 17.65
N ASP A 695 34.19 -27.12 16.62
CA ASP A 695 34.13 -28.57 16.68
C ASP A 695 35.48 -29.17 17.13
N ASP A 696 35.57 -29.52 18.42
CA ASP A 696 36.70 -30.24 19.00
C ASP A 696 36.53 -31.78 18.90
N GLY A 697 35.52 -32.28 18.16
CA GLY A 697 35.35 -33.69 17.80
C GLY A 697 34.01 -34.30 18.22
N ASP A 698 33.35 -34.93 17.24
CA ASP A 698 32.22 -35.86 17.35
C ASP A 698 30.87 -35.29 17.85
N SER A 699 30.59 -33.99 17.68
CA SER A 699 29.19 -33.55 17.80
C SER A 699 28.44 -33.95 16.53
N ASP A 700 27.61 -34.99 16.62
CA ASP A 700 26.61 -35.32 15.60
C ASP A 700 25.88 -34.04 15.21
N ASP A 701 26.10 -33.55 13.98
CA ASP A 701 25.44 -32.37 13.39
C ASP A 701 23.93 -32.68 13.37
N GLU A 702 23.26 -32.44 14.52
CA GLU A 702 21.83 -32.63 14.68
C GLU A 702 21.17 -31.79 13.59
N SER A 703 20.76 -32.46 12.53
CA SER A 703 20.47 -31.78 11.29
C SER A 703 19.31 -30.82 11.56
N LEU A 704 19.50 -29.56 11.18
CA LEU A 704 18.45 -28.53 11.15
C LEU A 704 17.20 -28.98 10.36
N THR A 705 17.25 -30.14 9.69
CA THR A 705 16.19 -30.72 8.87
C THR A 705 15.44 -31.89 9.53
N ASP A 706 16.05 -32.61 10.49
CA ASP A 706 15.47 -33.87 11.01
C ASP A 706 14.72 -33.71 12.34
N ASN A 707 14.88 -32.58 13.03
CA ASN A 707 14.11 -32.31 14.23
C ASN A 707 12.65 -31.97 13.84
N PRO A 708 11.61 -32.49 14.52
CA PRO A 708 10.23 -32.02 14.38
C PRO A 708 10.11 -30.59 14.95
N LEU A 709 10.74 -29.63 14.28
CA LEU A 709 11.04 -28.26 14.70
C LEU A 709 9.81 -27.48 15.13
N LEU A 710 8.64 -27.85 14.58
CA LEU A 710 7.36 -27.18 14.82
C LEU A 710 6.25 -28.16 15.24
N GLN A 711 6.59 -29.38 15.70
CA GLN A 711 5.60 -30.21 16.40
C GLN A 711 5.66 -29.90 17.89
N GLY A 712 4.52 -29.59 18.50
CA GLY A 712 4.42 -29.31 19.92
C GLY A 712 3.62 -28.05 20.19
N ASP A 713 3.88 -27.47 21.35
CA ASP A 713 3.26 -26.24 21.82
C ASP A 713 3.55 -25.06 20.86
N PRO A 714 2.55 -24.24 20.49
CA PRO A 714 2.71 -23.12 19.57
C PRO A 714 3.74 -22.08 20.07
N ASP A 715 3.88 -21.87 21.37
CA ASP A 715 4.82 -20.89 21.94
C ASP A 715 6.26 -21.40 21.82
N VAL A 716 6.47 -22.70 22.05
CA VAL A 716 7.78 -23.35 21.83
C VAL A 716 8.15 -23.31 20.35
N ALA A 717 7.19 -23.57 19.46
CA ALA A 717 7.38 -23.50 18.01
C ALA A 717 7.72 -22.07 17.55
N ALA A 718 7.02 -21.06 18.07
CA ALA A 718 7.30 -19.65 17.83
C ALA A 718 8.70 -19.25 18.32
N ALA A 719 9.09 -19.67 19.53
CA ALA A 719 10.42 -19.42 20.07
C ALA A 719 11.53 -20.09 19.23
N LYS A 720 11.30 -21.32 18.76
CA LYS A 720 12.25 -22.03 17.87
C LYS A 720 12.40 -21.30 16.54
N LEU A 721 11.30 -20.83 15.95
CA LEU A 721 11.34 -20.03 14.73
C LEU A 721 12.10 -18.71 14.94
N GLY A 722 11.89 -18.05 16.09
CA GLY A 722 12.66 -16.88 16.51
C GLY A 722 14.16 -17.15 16.57
N LEU A 723 14.56 -18.26 17.21
CA LEU A 723 15.96 -18.69 17.27
C LEU A 723 16.56 -18.94 15.87
N ILE A 724 15.82 -19.59 14.95
CA ILE A 724 16.29 -19.84 13.57
C ILE A 724 16.53 -18.51 12.84
N LEU A 725 15.61 -17.56 12.98
CA LEU A 725 15.73 -16.22 12.38
C LEU A 725 16.92 -15.43 12.96
N GLU A 726 17.19 -15.57 14.26
CA GLU A 726 18.33 -14.95 14.92
C GLU A 726 19.65 -15.62 14.50
N GLN A 727 19.69 -16.94 14.33
CA GLN A 727 20.86 -17.64 13.77
C GLN A 727 21.12 -17.23 12.32
N TYR A 728 20.08 -17.01 11.52
CA TYR A 728 20.20 -16.45 10.18
C TYR A 728 20.81 -15.04 10.20
N SER A 729 20.33 -14.18 11.11
CA SER A 729 20.95 -12.87 11.37
C SER A 729 22.41 -12.99 11.80
N GLY A 730 22.74 -13.95 12.67
CA GLY A 730 24.10 -14.23 13.11
C GLY A 730 25.00 -14.59 11.93
N ALA A 731 24.52 -15.45 11.02
CA ALA A 731 25.28 -15.87 9.84
C ALA A 731 25.52 -14.70 8.87
N CYS A 732 24.50 -13.87 8.63
CA CYS A 732 24.66 -12.63 7.86
C CYS A 732 25.64 -11.66 8.52
N GLY A 733 25.59 -11.55 9.85
CA GLY A 733 26.53 -10.74 10.63
C GLY A 733 27.97 -11.23 10.52
N LEU A 734 28.19 -12.55 10.56
CA LEU A 734 29.50 -13.15 10.34
C LEU A 734 30.02 -12.86 8.91
N VAL A 735 29.18 -12.96 7.88
CA VAL A 735 29.53 -12.56 6.50
C VAL A 735 29.99 -11.10 6.46
N ASN A 736 29.26 -10.20 7.13
CA ASN A 736 29.58 -8.77 7.19
C ASN A 736 30.89 -8.48 7.93
N ILE A 737 31.11 -9.15 9.07
CA ILE A 737 32.31 -9.03 9.87
C ILE A 737 33.52 -9.49 9.06
N VAL A 738 33.48 -10.69 8.49
CA VAL A 738 34.59 -11.26 7.73
C VAL A 738 34.89 -10.43 6.48
N SER A 739 33.85 -9.98 5.77
CA SER A 739 34.02 -9.07 4.63
C SER A 739 34.64 -7.73 5.02
N SER A 740 34.32 -7.20 6.20
CA SER A 740 34.91 -5.97 6.72
C SER A 740 36.38 -6.16 7.11
N LEU A 741 36.73 -7.29 7.70
CA LEU A 741 38.11 -7.66 8.00
C LEU A 741 38.96 -7.73 6.72
N PHE A 742 38.43 -8.33 5.64
CA PHE A 742 39.09 -8.35 4.32
C PHE A 742 39.30 -6.96 3.70
N ASN A 743 38.43 -6.00 4.01
CA ASN A 743 38.51 -4.64 3.47
C ASN A 743 39.40 -3.71 4.30
N THR A 744 39.89 -4.14 5.47
CA THR A 744 40.67 -3.28 6.36
C THR A 744 42.15 -3.28 5.92
N PRO A 745 42.69 -2.16 5.40
CA PRO A 745 44.02 -2.11 4.77
C PRO A 745 45.20 -2.22 5.76
N LEU A 746 44.95 -2.41 7.05
CA LEU A 746 45.91 -2.25 8.15
C LEU A 746 46.49 -3.56 8.71
N ARG A 747 46.32 -4.69 8.01
CA ARG A 747 47.07 -5.91 8.36
C ARG A 747 48.52 -5.72 7.96
N ASN A 748 49.30 -5.13 8.87
CA ASN A 748 50.75 -5.08 8.76
C ASN A 748 51.26 -6.50 8.47
N THR A 749 52.01 -6.58 7.39
CA THR A 749 52.51 -7.77 6.72
C THR A 749 53.52 -8.53 7.57
N ASP A 750 53.09 -9.09 8.70
CA ASP A 750 53.84 -10.19 9.30
C ASP A 750 53.74 -11.37 8.33
N LYS A 751 54.89 -11.95 7.95
CA LYS A 751 55.01 -13.01 6.94
C LYS A 751 54.18 -14.29 7.22
N ASN A 752 53.49 -14.36 8.36
CA ASN A 752 52.49 -15.38 8.69
C ASN A 752 51.07 -15.02 8.22
N SER A 753 50.88 -13.89 7.51
CA SER A 753 49.57 -13.38 7.07
C SER A 753 48.86 -14.27 6.05
N ASP A 754 49.60 -15.04 5.24
CA ASP A 754 49.02 -15.86 4.17
C ASP A 754 48.04 -16.91 4.72
N ASN A 755 48.30 -17.43 5.93
CA ASN A 755 47.41 -18.37 6.60
C ASN A 755 46.15 -17.69 7.18
N SER A 756 46.19 -16.38 7.43
CA SER A 756 45.06 -15.65 8.01
C SER A 756 43.97 -15.38 6.97
N ASP A 757 44.35 -15.00 5.76
CA ASP A 757 43.39 -14.72 4.68
C ASP A 757 42.69 -16.00 4.20
N ASP A 758 43.40 -17.13 4.18
CA ASP A 758 42.78 -18.44 3.91
C ASP A 758 41.78 -18.85 4.99
N LYS A 759 42.11 -18.62 6.26
CA LYS A 759 41.16 -18.85 7.37
C LYS A 759 39.92 -17.97 7.25
N LEU A 760 40.08 -16.70 6.88
CA LEU A 760 38.94 -15.81 6.65
C LEU A 760 38.11 -16.22 5.43
N LEU A 761 38.73 -16.73 4.36
CA LEU A 761 38.02 -17.24 3.17
C LEU A 761 37.19 -18.48 3.52
N ILE A 762 37.78 -19.41 4.28
CA ILE A 762 37.08 -20.60 4.77
C ILE A 762 35.90 -20.18 5.65
N LEU A 763 36.13 -19.30 6.62
CA LEU A 763 35.09 -18.79 7.50
C LEU A 763 33.97 -18.05 6.76
N LEU A 764 34.31 -17.26 5.74
CA LEU A 764 33.31 -16.60 4.90
C LEU A 764 32.45 -17.62 4.16
N ALA A 765 33.06 -18.64 3.58
CA ALA A 765 32.36 -19.71 2.88
C ALA A 765 31.42 -20.47 3.84
N GLU A 766 31.90 -20.81 5.04
CA GLU A 766 31.11 -21.43 6.11
C GLU A 766 29.91 -20.56 6.50
N ALA A 767 30.10 -19.25 6.66
CA ALA A 767 29.03 -18.31 7.00
C ALA A 767 27.94 -18.25 5.92
N TYR A 768 28.33 -18.19 4.64
CA TYR A 768 27.38 -18.25 3.52
C TYR A 768 26.64 -19.58 3.46
N ASP A 769 27.33 -20.69 3.68
CA ASP A 769 26.71 -22.02 3.68
C ASP A 769 25.72 -22.17 4.84
N ARG A 770 26.05 -21.65 6.02
CA ARG A 770 25.13 -21.61 7.17
C ARG A 770 23.89 -20.75 6.87
N ALA A 771 24.07 -19.53 6.34
CA ALA A 771 22.97 -18.66 5.96
C ALA A 771 22.06 -19.31 4.91
N ARG A 772 22.66 -19.99 3.92
CA ARG A 772 21.93 -20.73 2.88
C ARG A 772 21.12 -21.88 3.48
N LYS A 773 21.74 -22.74 4.31
CA LYS A 773 21.06 -23.86 4.97
C LYS A 773 19.85 -23.39 5.78
N ILE A 774 20.01 -22.31 6.56
CA ILE A 774 18.91 -21.75 7.35
C ILE A 774 17.80 -21.17 6.45
N SER A 775 18.17 -20.44 5.40
CA SER A 775 17.20 -19.92 4.41
C SER A 775 16.40 -21.05 3.76
N GLN A 776 17.04 -22.17 3.39
CA GLN A 776 16.35 -23.34 2.86
C GLN A 776 15.34 -23.94 3.86
N VAL A 777 15.71 -24.02 5.15
CA VAL A 777 14.80 -24.48 6.21
C VAL A 777 13.58 -23.55 6.30
N LEU A 778 13.79 -22.23 6.33
CA LEU A 778 12.70 -21.25 6.38
C LEU A 778 11.81 -21.30 5.14
N GLU A 779 12.39 -21.47 3.95
CA GLU A 779 11.66 -21.67 2.69
C GLU A 779 10.79 -22.93 2.76
N MET A 780 11.35 -24.06 3.21
CA MET A 780 10.60 -25.32 3.37
C MET A 780 9.46 -25.18 4.40
N LEU A 781 9.71 -24.52 5.54
CA LEU A 781 8.71 -24.26 6.56
C LEU A 781 7.58 -23.35 6.03
N SER A 782 7.90 -22.38 5.15
CA SER A 782 6.91 -21.50 4.54
C SER A 782 6.00 -22.19 3.51
N LEU A 783 6.43 -23.34 2.97
CA LEU A 783 5.69 -24.13 1.98
C LEU A 783 4.84 -25.26 2.60
N LYS A 784 5.07 -25.59 3.88
CA LYS A 784 4.38 -26.69 4.55
C LYS A 784 2.96 -26.27 4.97
N ASP A 785 1.98 -26.72 4.19
CA ASP A 785 0.55 -26.53 4.51
C ASP A 785 0.23 -27.13 5.90
N GLY A 786 -0.41 -26.35 6.78
CA GLY A 786 -0.87 -26.80 8.11
C GLY A 786 -0.27 -26.08 9.32
N ILE A 787 0.67 -25.15 9.12
CA ILE A 787 1.23 -24.29 10.20
C ILE A 787 0.66 -22.87 10.08
N ASP A 788 -0.66 -22.78 9.90
CA ASP A 788 -1.35 -21.51 9.65
C ASP A 788 -1.26 -20.54 10.84
N HIS A 789 -0.95 -21.03 12.04
CA HIS A 789 -0.88 -20.24 13.27
C HIS A 789 0.37 -19.35 13.38
N LEU A 790 1.49 -19.67 12.71
CA LEU A 790 2.75 -18.92 12.86
C LEU A 790 3.03 -17.91 11.74
N ASN A 791 2.19 -17.85 10.70
CA ASN A 791 2.37 -16.95 9.55
C ASN A 791 3.84 -16.84 9.07
N ILE A 792 4.49 -17.99 8.90
CA ILE A 792 5.94 -18.10 8.66
C ILE A 792 6.35 -17.29 7.42
N LYS A 793 5.51 -17.28 6.39
CA LYS A 793 5.76 -16.52 5.17
C LYS A 793 5.87 -15.01 5.44
N GLU A 794 5.00 -14.47 6.29
CA GLU A 794 5.08 -13.08 6.68
C GLU A 794 6.33 -12.82 7.53
N LEU A 795 6.69 -13.71 8.45
CA LEU A 795 7.93 -13.58 9.23
C LEU A 795 9.19 -13.63 8.36
N VAL A 796 9.25 -14.50 7.36
CA VAL A 796 10.34 -14.58 6.37
C VAL A 796 10.46 -13.28 5.58
N LEU A 797 9.32 -12.70 5.17
CA LEU A 797 9.27 -11.41 4.47
C LEU A 797 9.67 -10.24 5.39
N GLN A 798 9.09 -10.17 6.59
CA GLN A 798 9.39 -9.17 7.60
C GLN A 798 10.86 -9.22 8.03
N ASN A 799 11.50 -10.39 7.98
CA ASN A 799 12.91 -10.55 8.31
C ASN A 799 13.87 -10.35 7.14
N GLU A 800 13.36 -9.99 5.95
CA GLU A 800 14.14 -9.83 4.71
C GLU A 800 15.05 -11.04 4.44
N VAL A 801 14.57 -12.26 4.71
CA VAL A 801 15.36 -13.47 4.52
C VAL A 801 15.65 -13.64 3.03
N THR A 802 16.93 -13.56 2.66
CA THR A 802 17.38 -13.71 1.27
C THR A 802 17.14 -15.16 0.82
N PRO A 803 16.54 -15.38 -0.37
CA PRO A 803 16.34 -16.72 -0.89
C PRO A 803 17.64 -17.52 -1.01
N SER A 804 17.56 -18.82 -0.81
CA SER A 804 18.74 -19.70 -0.73
C SER A 804 19.60 -19.69 -2.00
N HIS A 805 18.98 -19.52 -3.17
CA HIS A 805 19.67 -19.41 -4.46
C HIS A 805 20.42 -18.07 -4.63
N ASP A 806 19.86 -16.98 -4.13
CA ASP A 806 20.50 -15.66 -4.15
C ASP A 806 21.71 -15.62 -3.20
N ILE A 807 21.62 -16.30 -2.04
CA ILE A 807 22.75 -16.46 -1.12
C ILE A 807 23.91 -17.20 -1.80
N LEU A 808 23.62 -18.25 -2.57
CA LEU A 808 24.63 -19.00 -3.31
C LEU A 808 25.31 -18.12 -4.38
N SER A 809 24.52 -17.35 -5.13
CA SER A 809 25.06 -16.40 -6.11
C SER A 809 25.96 -15.34 -5.44
N ALA A 810 25.53 -14.79 -4.30
CA ALA A 810 26.31 -13.83 -3.52
C ALA A 810 27.63 -14.45 -3.01
N LYS A 811 27.58 -15.69 -2.52
CA LYS A 811 28.76 -16.46 -2.11
C LYS A 811 29.77 -16.57 -3.26
N ASP A 812 29.33 -17.01 -4.44
CA ASP A 812 30.21 -17.21 -5.59
C ASP A 812 30.89 -15.91 -6.03
N ILE A 813 30.14 -14.80 -6.07
CA ILE A 813 30.67 -13.48 -6.41
C ILE A 813 31.66 -13.01 -5.35
N ALA A 814 31.33 -13.13 -4.05
CA ALA A 814 32.21 -12.73 -2.96
C ALA A 814 33.52 -13.53 -2.95
N MET A 815 33.43 -14.86 -3.09
CA MET A 815 34.59 -15.75 -3.12
C MET A 815 35.46 -15.49 -4.35
N LYS A 816 34.87 -15.24 -5.52
CA LYS A 816 35.61 -14.86 -6.72
C LYS A 816 36.39 -13.55 -6.52
N ARG A 817 35.73 -12.49 -6.02
CA ARG A 817 36.37 -11.19 -5.75
C ARG A 817 37.54 -11.30 -4.78
N LEU A 818 37.40 -12.10 -3.72
CA LEU A 818 38.47 -12.26 -2.74
C LEU A 818 39.62 -13.12 -3.26
N LYS A 819 39.35 -14.17 -4.05
CA LYS A 819 40.39 -14.93 -4.74
C LYS A 819 41.16 -14.05 -5.74
N GLU A 820 40.46 -13.22 -6.52
CA GLU A 820 41.08 -12.27 -7.45
C GLU A 820 41.99 -11.26 -6.72
N ARG A 821 41.58 -10.78 -5.54
CA ARG A 821 42.45 -9.96 -4.68
C ARG A 821 43.69 -10.72 -4.21
N LYS A 822 43.54 -11.98 -3.78
CA LYS A 822 44.65 -12.83 -3.33
C LYS A 822 45.66 -13.11 -4.45
N CYS A 823 45.18 -13.37 -5.67
CA CYS A 823 46.02 -13.62 -6.84
C CYS A 823 46.62 -12.35 -7.46
N GLY A 824 46.23 -11.16 -6.98
CA GLY A 824 46.57 -9.87 -7.57
C GLY A 824 47.97 -9.37 -7.24
N GLU A 825 48.97 -9.81 -7.99
CA GLU A 825 50.28 -9.16 -8.17
C GLU A 825 50.18 -7.75 -8.81
N ASN A 826 48.98 -7.30 -9.21
CA ASN A 826 48.76 -6.00 -9.84
C ASN A 826 48.46 -4.90 -8.81
N ARG A 827 49.52 -4.42 -8.15
CA ARG A 827 49.54 -3.16 -7.37
C ARG A 827 49.11 -1.89 -8.14
N ARG A 828 48.78 -1.99 -9.44
CA ARG A 828 48.46 -0.84 -10.31
C ARG A 828 46.97 -0.57 -10.54
N LEU A 829 46.05 -1.39 -10.02
CA LEU A 829 44.60 -1.13 -10.12
C LEU A 829 44.03 -0.32 -8.95
N SER A 830 44.89 0.30 -8.14
CA SER A 830 44.50 1.10 -6.96
C SER A 830 43.69 2.38 -7.27
N SER A 831 43.30 2.64 -8.52
CA SER A 831 42.52 3.83 -8.90
C SER A 831 41.19 3.54 -9.61
N MET A 832 40.87 2.29 -9.96
CA MET A 832 39.49 2.00 -10.33
C MET A 832 38.67 1.95 -9.04
N VAL A 833 37.74 2.88 -8.92
CA VAL A 833 36.65 2.86 -7.94
C VAL A 833 35.87 1.57 -8.19
N ILE A 834 36.36 0.46 -7.66
CA ILE A 834 35.60 -0.79 -7.57
C ILE A 834 34.38 -0.41 -6.75
N ASP A 835 33.22 -0.44 -7.38
CA ASP A 835 31.93 -0.20 -6.75
C ASP A 835 31.89 -1.00 -5.44
N GLN A 836 32.03 -0.30 -4.30
CA GLN A 836 32.30 -0.89 -2.99
C GLN A 836 31.11 -1.70 -2.46
N ARG A 837 30.05 -1.81 -3.25
CA ARG A 837 28.94 -2.72 -3.04
C ARG A 837 29.46 -4.15 -3.26
N ASN A 838 30.04 -4.72 -2.21
CA ASN A 838 30.08 -6.17 -2.08
C ASN A 838 28.65 -6.71 -2.30
N PRO A 839 28.48 -7.91 -2.88
CA PRO A 839 27.22 -8.65 -2.81
C PRO A 839 27.01 -9.07 -1.36
N VAL A 840 26.80 -8.07 -0.50
CA VAL A 840 26.45 -8.26 0.90
C VAL A 840 25.10 -8.93 0.87
N LEU A 841 24.94 -10.01 1.63
CA LEU A 841 23.61 -10.50 1.98
C LEU A 841 22.89 -9.31 2.60
N LEU A 842 22.09 -8.65 1.76
CA LEU A 842 21.37 -7.44 2.11
C LEU A 842 20.28 -7.88 3.05
N ARG A 843 20.63 -7.92 4.32
CA ARG A 843 19.68 -7.63 5.36
C ARG A 843 19.94 -6.20 5.78
N ASN A 844 18.90 -5.38 5.85
CA ASN A 844 18.98 -4.05 6.44
C ASN A 844 19.12 -4.16 7.97
N ASP A 845 20.09 -4.96 8.42
CA ASP A 845 20.32 -5.44 9.80
C ASP A 845 20.67 -4.33 10.77
N LEU A 846 21.01 -3.14 10.25
CA LEU A 846 21.16 -2.02 11.15
C LEU A 846 19.79 -1.58 11.69
N PHE A 847 18.67 -1.57 10.94
CA PHE A 847 17.44 -0.93 11.47
C PHE A 847 16.07 -1.25 10.86
N ARG A 848 15.89 -2.15 9.88
CA ARG A 848 14.62 -2.16 9.11
C ARG A 848 13.52 -3.11 9.54
N ASN A 849 13.66 -3.86 10.63
CA ASN A 849 12.58 -4.72 11.08
C ASN A 849 12.07 -4.27 12.43
N GLY A 850 10.84 -3.73 12.42
CA GLY A 850 9.93 -3.60 13.57
C GLY A 850 9.49 -4.94 14.16
N ALA A 851 10.34 -5.97 14.07
CA ALA A 851 10.27 -7.10 14.99
C ALA A 851 10.79 -6.58 16.34
N VAL A 852 9.87 -5.98 17.11
CA VAL A 852 9.79 -6.27 18.55
C VAL A 852 10.14 -7.75 18.67
N MET A 853 11.17 -8.12 19.47
CA MET A 853 11.31 -9.48 20.02
C MET A 853 9.91 -10.07 20.08
N PRO A 854 9.57 -11.18 19.37
CA PRO A 854 8.20 -11.61 19.13
C PRO A 854 7.41 -11.25 20.35
N ARG A 855 6.42 -10.34 20.20
CA ARG A 855 5.63 -9.85 21.33
C ARG A 855 5.44 -11.10 22.17
N ASN A 856 5.98 -11.10 23.38
CA ASN A 856 5.20 -11.76 24.39
C ASN A 856 3.89 -10.99 24.25
N GLU A 857 2.91 -11.56 23.53
CA GLU A 857 1.55 -11.45 24.00
C GLU A 857 1.70 -11.56 25.52
N PRO A 858 1.13 -10.64 26.31
CA PRO A 858 1.17 -10.82 27.75
C PRO A 858 0.70 -12.25 27.99
N SER A 859 1.66 -13.17 28.20
CA SER A 859 1.44 -14.56 28.54
C SER A 859 0.46 -14.41 29.65
N GLU A 860 -0.78 -14.83 29.38
CA GLU A 860 -1.99 -14.48 30.09
C GLU A 860 -1.62 -13.77 31.38
N ARG A 861 -1.82 -12.44 31.43
CA ARG A 861 -1.77 -11.66 32.68
C ARG A 861 -2.09 -12.66 33.79
N VAL A 862 -1.08 -13.09 34.56
CA VAL A 862 -1.25 -14.22 35.49
C VAL A 862 -2.10 -13.67 36.60
N VAL A 863 -3.39 -13.58 36.33
CA VAL A 863 -4.43 -13.45 37.30
C VAL A 863 -4.37 -14.81 37.96
N LEU A 864 -3.72 -14.85 39.12
CA LEU A 864 -3.91 -15.92 40.10
C LEU A 864 -5.38 -15.86 40.55
N ASP A 865 -6.31 -16.21 39.67
CA ASP A 865 -7.69 -16.52 40.05
C ASP A 865 -7.66 -17.92 40.66
N ASN A 866 -7.22 -17.96 41.91
CA ASN A 866 -7.40 -19.09 42.80
C ASN A 866 -7.68 -18.57 44.21
N HIS A 867 -8.93 -18.14 44.44
CA HIS A 867 -9.70 -18.60 45.58
C HIS A 867 -11.22 -18.40 45.37
N ASN A 868 -11.86 -19.49 44.96
CA ASN A 868 -13.21 -19.82 45.37
C ASN A 868 -13.27 -19.84 46.91
N ILE A 869 -13.76 -18.76 47.51
CA ILE A 869 -14.40 -18.86 48.83
C ILE A 869 -15.89 -19.08 48.57
N LEU A 870 -16.28 -20.35 48.64
CA LEU A 870 -17.63 -20.74 49.02
C LEU A 870 -17.97 -20.05 50.36
N ILE A 871 -18.93 -19.12 50.35
CA ILE A 871 -19.87 -18.98 51.47
C ILE A 871 -21.25 -19.32 50.95
N SER A 872 -21.70 -20.48 51.41
CA SER A 872 -23.05 -21.00 51.30
C SER A 872 -24.10 -20.04 51.88
N SER A 873 -25.24 -19.96 51.19
CA SER A 873 -26.60 -19.92 51.75
C SER A 873 -26.87 -19.15 53.06
N GLY A 874 -27.66 -18.07 52.92
CA GLY A 874 -28.86 -17.84 53.72
C GLY A 874 -28.70 -17.32 55.14
N ALA A 875 -29.00 -16.03 55.34
CA ALA A 875 -29.88 -15.52 56.40
C ALA A 875 -30.00 -13.99 56.31
N GLN A 876 -31.23 -13.47 56.29
CA GLN A 876 -31.50 -12.08 56.70
C GLN A 876 -30.97 -11.85 58.12
N PRO A 877 -30.54 -10.62 58.45
CA PRO A 877 -31.40 -9.82 59.32
C PRO A 877 -31.41 -8.30 59.03
N GLN A 878 -32.61 -7.75 59.17
CA GLN A 878 -32.95 -6.50 59.85
C GLN A 878 -31.99 -5.29 59.77
N GLY A 879 -32.43 -4.31 58.97
CA GLY A 879 -32.87 -3.01 59.49
C GLY A 879 -31.85 -2.09 60.16
N MET A 880 -31.43 -1.04 59.46
CA MET A 880 -31.29 0.28 60.08
C MET A 880 -31.73 1.40 59.14
N LYS A 881 -32.80 2.07 59.58
CA LYS A 881 -33.35 3.32 59.06
C LYS A 881 -32.31 4.44 59.21
N ARG A 882 -32.17 5.31 58.21
CA ARG A 882 -31.99 6.76 58.44
C ARG A 882 -32.67 7.57 57.33
N ASN A 883 -33.70 8.29 57.77
CA ASN A 883 -34.44 9.31 57.03
C ASN A 883 -33.53 10.50 56.67
N SER A 884 -33.70 11.12 55.51
CA SER A 884 -34.52 12.35 55.42
C SER A 884 -34.49 13.04 54.05
N LYS A 885 -35.69 13.42 53.62
CA LYS A 885 -36.12 14.61 52.84
C LYS A 885 -35.77 14.74 51.34
N LYS A 886 -36.77 14.29 50.56
CA LYS A 886 -37.41 14.91 49.39
C LYS A 886 -37.12 16.40 49.12
N LEU A 887 -36.94 16.72 47.83
CA LEU A 887 -37.75 17.70 47.09
C LEU A 887 -37.88 17.22 45.63
N SER A 888 -39.10 17.30 45.12
CA SER A 888 -39.57 16.95 43.77
C SER A 888 -39.17 17.98 42.73
N ASP A 889 -39.10 17.58 41.46
CA ASP A 889 -40.07 18.03 40.46
C ASP A 889 -39.86 17.30 39.12
N ASP A 890 -40.92 16.62 38.71
CA ASP A 890 -41.16 16.05 37.38
C ASP A 890 -41.49 17.14 36.37
N ALA A 891 -40.98 17.02 35.14
CA ALA A 891 -41.64 17.60 33.97
C ALA A 891 -41.07 17.08 32.63
N PHE A 892 -41.92 16.30 31.95
CA PHE A 892 -42.07 16.12 30.50
C PHE A 892 -41.16 15.16 29.71
N ASP A 893 -41.58 13.90 29.74
CA ASP A 893 -41.61 12.99 28.58
C ASP A 893 -42.79 13.29 27.63
N ASN A 894 -42.65 12.84 26.38
CA ASN A 894 -43.61 12.72 25.27
C ASN A 894 -43.91 13.98 24.42
N PHE A 895 -43.59 13.92 23.12
CA PHE A 895 -44.54 13.43 22.11
C PHE A 895 -43.86 13.22 20.74
N GLY A 896 -44.25 12.12 20.09
CA GLY A 896 -43.81 11.74 18.75
C GLY A 896 -44.67 12.30 17.61
N LEU A 897 -44.11 12.15 16.40
CA LEU A 897 -44.71 11.90 15.08
C LEU A 897 -46.21 12.21 14.89
N HIS A 898 -46.54 13.09 13.93
CA HIS A 898 -47.41 12.76 12.80
C HIS A 898 -47.29 13.78 11.64
N THR A 899 -47.67 13.26 10.48
CA THR A 899 -47.53 13.69 9.08
C THR A 899 -48.68 14.59 8.58
N ASN A 900 -48.51 15.11 7.35
CA ASN A 900 -49.49 15.71 6.41
C ASN A 900 -49.77 17.21 6.63
N ALA A 901 -50.10 18.04 5.64
CA ALA A 901 -50.13 18.06 4.18
C ALA A 901 -50.75 19.42 3.80
N GLY A 902 -50.44 19.96 2.60
CA GLY A 902 -51.13 21.10 1.97
C GLY A 902 -50.91 22.45 2.67
N ASP A 903 -51.16 23.62 2.09
CA ASP A 903 -51.72 23.99 0.79
C ASP A 903 -51.52 25.52 0.68
N ASP A 904 -51.46 26.01 -0.56
CA ASP A 904 -51.73 27.38 -1.04
C ASP A 904 -51.17 28.65 -0.38
N GLY A 905 -50.55 29.50 -1.21
CA GLY A 905 -50.23 30.88 -0.88
C GLY A 905 -49.51 31.64 -1.99
N VAL A 906 -50.17 31.80 -3.15
CA VAL A 906 -49.81 32.81 -4.15
C VAL A 906 -50.06 34.20 -3.56
N GLY A 907 -49.05 35.06 -3.63
CA GLY A 907 -49.14 36.48 -3.28
C GLY A 907 -48.20 37.27 -4.18
N ASP A 908 -48.76 37.78 -5.27
CA ASP A 908 -48.17 38.79 -6.16
C ASP A 908 -48.22 40.19 -5.52
N GLU A 909 -47.45 41.11 -6.15
CA GLU A 909 -47.47 42.59 -6.02
C GLU A 909 -46.68 43.19 -4.83
N GLU A 910 -45.91 44.27 -4.93
CA GLU A 910 -45.49 45.12 -6.05
C GLU A 910 -44.36 46.06 -5.57
N SER A 911 -43.56 46.51 -6.54
CA SER A 911 -42.87 47.81 -6.63
C SER A 911 -41.47 48.05 -6.00
N ALA A 912 -40.55 48.33 -6.95
CA ALA A 912 -39.52 49.38 -6.95
C ALA A 912 -38.17 49.17 -6.25
N ASN A 913 -37.18 48.69 -7.03
CA ASN A 913 -36.09 49.57 -7.50
C ASN A 913 -35.33 48.90 -8.66
N LYS A 914 -35.59 49.39 -9.87
CA LYS A 914 -34.97 48.93 -11.12
C LYS A 914 -33.55 49.50 -11.17
N VAL A 915 -32.56 48.70 -10.79
CA VAL A 915 -31.14 49.02 -11.00
C VAL A 915 -30.85 48.79 -12.49
N GLU A 916 -30.69 49.87 -13.24
CA GLU A 916 -30.15 49.81 -14.61
C GLU A 916 -28.70 49.34 -14.55
N TYR A 917 -28.44 48.13 -15.02
CA TYR A 917 -27.09 47.63 -15.19
C TYR A 917 -26.47 48.22 -16.46
N ARG A 918 -25.34 48.89 -16.29
CA ARG A 918 -24.46 49.35 -17.39
C ARG A 918 -23.98 48.12 -18.18
N LYS A 919 -24.17 48.10 -19.50
CA LYS A 919 -23.74 46.97 -20.34
C LYS A 919 -22.23 47.01 -20.51
N TRP A 920 -21.61 45.84 -20.39
CA TRP A 920 -20.16 45.69 -20.47
C TRP A 920 -19.67 45.99 -21.90
N GLY A 921 -18.71 46.91 -22.06
CA GLY A 921 -18.10 47.25 -23.35
C GLY A 921 -18.30 48.70 -23.83
N ASP A 922 -19.20 49.48 -23.21
CA ASP A 922 -19.47 50.87 -23.62
C ASP A 922 -18.24 51.79 -23.49
N GLU A 923 -17.34 51.47 -22.56
CA GLU A 923 -16.11 52.21 -22.28
C GLU A 923 -15.12 52.17 -23.47
N ILE A 924 -15.09 51.04 -24.19
CA ILE A 924 -14.22 50.84 -25.35
C ILE A 924 -14.74 51.63 -26.56
N PHE A 925 -16.06 51.80 -26.68
CA PHE A 925 -16.66 52.54 -27.79
C PHE A 925 -16.56 54.06 -27.60
N GLU A 926 -16.61 54.53 -26.35
CA GLU A 926 -16.28 55.92 -26.01
C GLU A 926 -14.82 56.24 -26.34
N GLU A 927 -13.90 55.31 -26.06
CA GLU A 927 -12.47 55.44 -26.41
C GLU A 927 -12.21 55.41 -27.93
N LEU A 928 -13.03 54.70 -28.70
CA LEU A 928 -12.90 54.57 -30.16
C LEU A 928 -13.72 55.61 -30.95
N GLY A 929 -14.49 56.47 -30.30
CA GLY A 929 -15.28 57.52 -30.95
C GLY A 929 -16.43 57.00 -31.84
N ILE A 930 -16.90 55.78 -31.60
CA ILE A 930 -17.95 55.14 -32.41
C ILE A 930 -19.31 55.38 -31.73
N PRO A 931 -20.28 56.04 -32.39
CA PRO A 931 -21.59 56.30 -31.80
C PRO A 931 -22.37 54.99 -31.57
N ILE A 932 -22.89 54.83 -30.35
CA ILE A 932 -23.56 53.64 -29.79
C ILE A 932 -24.75 53.13 -30.65
N ASN A 933 -25.26 53.97 -31.55
CA ASN A 933 -26.52 53.75 -32.28
C ASN A 933 -26.35 52.98 -33.60
N GLN A 934 -25.14 52.57 -33.97
CA GLN A 934 -24.84 52.00 -35.30
C GLN A 934 -24.77 50.47 -35.39
N TYR A 935 -25.10 49.71 -34.33
CA TYR A 935 -25.10 48.25 -34.44
C TYR A 935 -26.51 47.65 -34.59
N PRO A 936 -26.74 46.75 -35.57
CA PRO A 936 -27.94 45.93 -35.63
C PRO A 936 -27.96 44.98 -34.42
N SER A 937 -29.10 44.91 -33.74
CA SER A 937 -29.34 43.99 -32.64
C SER A 937 -29.01 42.55 -33.06
N CYS A 938 -27.92 42.00 -32.53
CA CYS A 938 -27.58 40.58 -32.63
C CYS A 938 -28.32 39.75 -31.56
N GLU A 939 -29.56 40.10 -31.22
CA GLU A 939 -30.40 39.21 -30.44
C GLU A 939 -30.94 38.09 -31.35
N PRO A 940 -30.62 36.81 -31.10
CA PRO A 940 -31.37 35.73 -31.72
C PRO A 940 -32.83 35.82 -31.26
N LYS A 941 -33.77 35.74 -32.22
CA LYS A 941 -35.21 35.61 -31.92
C LYS A 941 -35.40 34.44 -30.94
N LYS A 942 -35.94 34.74 -29.75
CA LYS A 942 -36.32 33.72 -28.76
C LYS A 942 -37.45 32.84 -29.32
N PRO A 943 -37.47 31.52 -29.03
CA PRO A 943 -38.63 30.67 -29.28
C PRO A 943 -39.80 31.04 -28.36
#